data_AF-A0A9P7NGW8-F1
#
_entry.id   AF-A0A9P7NGW8-F1
#
_cell.length_a   1.000
_cell.length_b   1.000
_cell.length_c   1.000
_cell.angle_alpha   90.00
_cell.angle_beta   90.00
_cell.angle_gamma   90.00
#
_symmetry.space_group_name_H-M   'P 1'
#
loop_
_entity.id
_entity.type
_entity.pdbx_description
1 polymer ?
#
loop_
_entity_poly.entity_id
_entity_poly.type
_entity_poly.pdbx_seq_one_letter_code
_entity_poly.pdbx_strand_id
1 'polypeptide(L)'
;MENQDAVPKQSQHYVPQFLLQNFSHPFQTDAEDATPPASQDGSPQRKDQTKIRRGELVVNRVDLSSETAFITETPMKSVFGHFDMFQKTNLSRNQQNRIKQKLSRLESDASAIFRRMLTAFTAGDQGLWLTREERNLVRKFLFITKYRGSAMYKRYCHENMATYVDEDKEHLQTYMKQKGFSRPSDVWLDNLEKFIDVQMDVGMNWGQQLLERTYAIDANWAFMDCQASYMAICTPSASDAEFFISGNCYEIFEGAQQFHVDSESGKSTYIQGSIFHEFAPVSPRLLIVLRSPLFSCSEEDADAQVKADREMWRFMHEAQFGRLSETLLDDLPVSKARNNYSEVVNGVLRPVHGMAGPSHQRRHSFFFKFFPLETTHVNRINGVFLASASSCSSLVFQSKTAFRASLAWFMANSKYFPKYAGYNNSIELGCLKKFSALLTQLDMKNRPLGKGTPSMREAVENIPDGNDATPFMQVYQMLGGSKETLVKDMDQAARMFNLRIKIDVWSRGIDEQVRQRNRDALIEHFLTMPRRRVWLYLKRWKLTSLLHEGTAQRGHMNNSPVEGPEDVIARACKVIKPDRLNQLMYWAAGNHIAKTRPPGFDPWAPITADSRGAQQFAMLNEFAFSSIPQIEHFASIGSSGALALIDEYMSLAQLPLWTRDPFLEMSTRMIVKSHFRRLLSGDLEGQALDALAEVFFELVYPAQYFNLNAQLSNVNKKADLPFTILSDQQVSKVSAHASDNDRGRQNARLLKAE
;
A
#
# COMPACT_ATOMS: atom_id res chain seq x y z
N MET A 1 -18.55 28.30 -55.64
CA MET A 1 -18.47 27.73 -54.28
C MET A 1 -17.55 26.53 -54.35
N GLU A 2 -16.26 26.76 -54.15
CA GLU A 2 -15.24 25.71 -54.23
C GLU A 2 -15.26 24.86 -52.95
N ASN A 3 -15.13 23.55 -53.16
CA ASN A 3 -14.90 22.54 -52.15
C ASN A 3 -13.72 22.95 -51.25
N GLN A 4 -14.00 23.27 -49.99
CA GLN A 4 -12.99 23.21 -48.95
C GLN A 4 -12.80 21.74 -48.59
N ASP A 5 -11.77 21.13 -49.17
CA ASP A 5 -11.23 19.85 -48.73
C ASP A 5 -11.01 19.90 -47.21
N ALA A 6 -11.65 18.98 -46.50
CA ALA A 6 -11.46 18.77 -45.08
C ALA A 6 -10.02 18.29 -44.84
N VAL A 7 -9.12 19.22 -44.52
CA VAL A 7 -7.76 18.92 -44.09
C VAL A 7 -7.83 17.99 -42.87
N PRO A 8 -7.12 16.83 -42.87
CA PRO A 8 -7.23 15.85 -41.79
C PRO A 8 -6.79 16.47 -40.46
N LYS A 9 -7.67 16.40 -39.45
CA LYS A 9 -7.37 16.77 -38.06
C LYS A 9 -6.18 15.94 -37.56
N GLN A 10 -4.98 16.52 -37.55
CA GLN A 10 -3.78 15.85 -37.02
C GLN A 10 -3.80 15.81 -35.49
N SER A 11 -4.00 14.61 -34.93
CA SER A 11 -3.91 14.30 -33.50
C SER A 11 -2.46 14.30 -33.01
N GLN A 12 -2.23 14.79 -31.79
CA GLN A 12 -0.97 14.58 -31.09
C GLN A 12 -1.10 13.44 -30.10
N HIS A 13 -0.03 12.65 -29.96
CA HIS A 13 -0.02 11.46 -29.12
C HIS A 13 0.95 11.63 -27.97
N TYR A 14 0.53 11.24 -26.77
CA TYR A 14 1.43 11.19 -25.60
C TYR A 14 2.56 10.17 -25.84
N VAL A 15 2.23 9.05 -26.46
CA VAL A 15 3.18 8.07 -26.97
C VAL A 15 3.33 8.23 -28.49
N PRO A 16 4.52 8.54 -29.02
CA PRO A 16 4.76 8.65 -30.46
C PRO A 16 4.26 7.45 -31.27
N GLN A 17 3.63 7.71 -32.42
CA GLN A 17 3.05 6.63 -33.26
C GLN A 17 4.09 5.61 -33.75
N PHE A 18 5.32 6.06 -34.02
CA PHE A 18 6.38 5.15 -34.49
C PHE A 18 6.77 4.10 -33.45
N LEU A 19 6.54 4.38 -32.15
CA LEU A 19 6.70 3.40 -31.09
C LEU A 19 5.53 2.43 -31.06
N LEU A 20 4.30 2.94 -31.13
CA LEU A 20 3.09 2.11 -31.16
C LEU A 20 3.06 1.17 -32.37
N GLN A 21 3.67 1.56 -33.48
CA GLN A 21 3.84 0.70 -34.64
C GLN A 21 4.55 -0.62 -34.30
N ASN A 22 5.50 -0.60 -33.36
CA ASN A 22 6.21 -1.81 -32.92
C ASN A 22 5.33 -2.79 -32.11
N PHE A 23 4.17 -2.33 -31.63
CA PHE A 23 3.17 -3.13 -30.91
C PHE A 23 1.98 -3.51 -31.80
N SER A 24 1.95 -3.04 -33.04
CA SER A 24 0.82 -3.19 -33.94
C SER A 24 0.86 -4.49 -34.73
N HIS A 25 -0.32 -4.93 -35.17
CA HIS A 25 -0.50 -6.04 -36.09
C HIS A 25 -1.62 -5.73 -37.09
N PRO A 26 -1.64 -6.39 -38.27
CA PRO A 26 -2.72 -6.20 -39.24
C PRO A 26 -4.05 -6.75 -38.71
N PHE A 27 -5.11 -5.96 -38.80
CA PHE A 27 -6.45 -6.40 -38.40
C PHE A 27 -6.95 -7.53 -39.31
N GLN A 28 -7.39 -8.63 -38.69
CA GLN A 28 -8.00 -9.77 -39.35
C GLN A 28 -9.47 -9.83 -38.97
N THR A 29 -10.36 -9.95 -39.97
CA THR A 29 -11.77 -10.28 -39.74
C THR A 29 -11.89 -11.80 -39.70
N ASP A 30 -12.46 -12.36 -38.65
CA ASP A 30 -12.74 -13.80 -38.57
C ASP A 30 -13.60 -14.20 -39.79
N ALA A 31 -13.12 -15.19 -40.54
CA ALA A 31 -13.69 -15.61 -41.82
C ALA A 31 -15.04 -16.35 -41.70
N GLU A 32 -15.57 -16.53 -40.50
CA GLU A 32 -16.81 -17.30 -40.25
C GLU A 32 -18.10 -16.45 -40.26
N ASP A 33 -18.01 -15.12 -40.14
CA ASP A 33 -19.18 -14.22 -40.21
C ASP A 33 -19.42 -13.62 -41.60
N ALA A 34 -18.69 -14.08 -42.63
CA ALA A 34 -18.90 -13.68 -44.02
C ALA A 34 -20.03 -14.47 -44.70
N THR A 35 -21.17 -14.62 -44.04
CA THR A 35 -22.42 -14.97 -44.73
C THR A 35 -23.30 -13.73 -44.73
N PRO A 36 -23.58 -13.09 -45.87
CA PRO A 36 -24.45 -11.92 -45.90
C PRO A 36 -25.88 -12.36 -45.56
N PRO A 37 -26.52 -11.88 -44.47
CA PRO A 37 -27.94 -12.11 -44.31
C PRO A 37 -28.66 -11.23 -45.34
N ALA A 38 -29.45 -11.88 -46.19
CA ALA A 38 -30.42 -11.20 -47.02
C ALA A 38 -31.28 -10.27 -46.16
N SER A 39 -31.45 -9.05 -46.66
CA SER A 39 -32.49 -8.06 -46.32
C SER A 39 -33.58 -8.53 -45.35
N GLN A 40 -33.70 -7.86 -44.20
CA GLN A 40 -35.00 -7.40 -43.69
C GLN A 40 -34.86 -6.32 -42.60
N ASP A 41 -35.73 -5.33 -42.76
CA ASP A 41 -36.03 -4.11 -42.03
C ASP A 41 -35.61 -3.94 -40.54
N GLY A 42 -35.12 -2.72 -40.27
CA GLY A 42 -35.73 -1.89 -39.22
C GLY A 42 -35.19 -2.02 -37.79
N SER A 43 -33.99 -1.52 -37.51
CA SER A 43 -33.71 -0.87 -36.21
C SER A 43 -32.52 0.11 -36.30
N PRO A 44 -32.57 1.30 -35.66
CA PRO A 44 -31.49 2.27 -35.73
C PRO A 44 -30.35 1.83 -34.79
N GLN A 45 -29.44 1.01 -35.30
CA GLN A 45 -28.20 0.70 -34.60
C GLN A 45 -27.30 1.94 -34.49
N ARG A 46 -26.88 2.19 -33.25
CA ARG A 46 -25.88 3.17 -32.79
C ARG A 46 -24.84 3.56 -33.85
N LYS A 47 -24.90 4.81 -34.30
CA LYS A 47 -23.80 5.50 -34.99
C LYS A 47 -22.68 5.77 -33.96
N ASP A 48 -21.52 5.14 -34.16
CA ASP A 48 -20.15 5.61 -33.81
C ASP A 48 -19.17 4.46 -33.51
N GLN A 49 -19.11 3.44 -34.36
CA GLN A 49 -17.89 2.64 -34.50
C GLN A 49 -17.38 2.80 -35.91
N THR A 50 -16.26 3.51 -36.05
CA THR A 50 -15.44 3.54 -37.26
C THR A 50 -15.14 2.09 -37.64
N LYS A 51 -15.74 1.60 -38.73
CA LYS A 51 -15.49 0.26 -39.28
C LYS A 51 -13.99 0.12 -39.58
N ILE A 52 -13.27 -0.64 -38.75
CA ILE A 52 -11.86 -0.96 -38.93
C ILE A 52 -11.73 -1.79 -40.21
N ARG A 53 -10.82 -1.41 -41.11
CA ARG A 53 -10.66 -2.13 -42.38
C ARG A 53 -9.71 -3.31 -42.21
N ARG A 54 -9.96 -4.41 -42.94
CA ARG A 54 -9.03 -5.55 -43.01
C ARG A 54 -7.64 -5.07 -43.46
N GLY A 55 -6.60 -5.50 -42.76
CA GLY A 55 -5.21 -5.09 -43.02
C GLY A 55 -4.82 -3.72 -42.43
N GLU A 56 -5.74 -2.97 -41.83
CA GLU A 56 -5.41 -1.77 -41.07
C GLU A 56 -4.59 -2.15 -39.82
N LEU A 57 -3.56 -1.35 -39.50
CA LEU A 57 -2.73 -1.60 -38.31
C LEU A 57 -3.52 -1.27 -37.03
N VAL A 58 -3.71 -2.30 -36.22
CA VAL A 58 -4.37 -2.24 -34.91
C VAL A 58 -3.39 -2.63 -33.81
N VAL A 59 -3.72 -2.27 -32.58
CA VAL A 59 -3.01 -2.72 -31.38
C VAL A 59 -3.99 -3.42 -30.45
N ASN A 60 -3.52 -4.42 -29.69
CA ASN A 60 -4.29 -4.94 -28.57
C ASN A 60 -4.23 -3.92 -27.43
N ARG A 61 -5.41 -3.51 -26.94
CA ARG A 61 -5.58 -2.48 -25.92
C ARG A 61 -6.42 -3.02 -24.77
N VAL A 62 -5.96 -2.87 -23.54
CA VAL A 62 -6.82 -2.92 -22.35
C VAL A 62 -7.47 -1.55 -22.19
N ASP A 63 -8.79 -1.47 -22.26
CA ASP A 63 -9.52 -0.25 -21.90
C ASP A 63 -9.83 -0.26 -20.40
N LEU A 64 -9.39 0.80 -19.70
CA LEU A 64 -9.62 1.00 -18.27
C LEU A 64 -10.57 2.16 -17.98
N SER A 65 -11.10 2.84 -19.01
CA SER A 65 -11.91 4.05 -18.88
C SER A 65 -13.32 3.82 -18.34
N SER A 66 -13.90 2.64 -18.57
CA SER A 66 -15.22 2.23 -18.09
C SER A 66 -15.19 1.56 -16.71
N GLU A 67 -16.35 1.27 -16.13
CA GLU A 67 -16.45 0.55 -14.85
C GLU A 67 -15.84 -0.87 -14.94
N THR A 68 -15.98 -1.52 -16.08
CA THR A 68 -15.35 -2.82 -16.40
C THR A 68 -14.17 -2.63 -17.34
N ALA A 69 -13.14 -3.48 -17.21
CA ALA A 69 -12.04 -3.53 -18.18
C ALA A 69 -12.29 -4.62 -19.22
N PHE A 70 -11.89 -4.36 -20.44
CA PHE A 70 -12.00 -5.29 -21.56
C PHE A 70 -10.83 -5.11 -22.53
N ILE A 71 -10.49 -6.17 -23.26
CA ILE A 71 -9.47 -6.13 -24.32
C ILE A 71 -10.16 -5.89 -25.66
N THR A 72 -9.71 -4.86 -26.38
CA THR A 72 -10.13 -4.58 -27.76
C THR A 72 -8.94 -4.48 -28.69
N GLU A 73 -9.21 -4.64 -29.97
CA GLU A 73 -8.33 -4.13 -31.01
C GLU A 73 -8.76 -2.72 -31.36
N THR A 74 -7.81 -1.78 -31.36
CA THR A 74 -8.08 -0.37 -31.66
C THR A 74 -7.13 0.09 -32.77
N PRO A 75 -7.59 0.90 -33.74
CA PRO A 75 -6.70 1.46 -34.76
C PRO A 75 -5.55 2.22 -34.11
N MET A 76 -4.31 1.90 -34.51
CA MET A 76 -3.09 2.47 -33.93
C MET A 76 -3.13 4.01 -33.91
N LYS A 77 -3.69 4.62 -34.97
CA LYS A 77 -3.83 6.08 -35.13
C LYS A 77 -4.74 6.76 -34.11
N SER A 78 -5.54 6.00 -33.36
CA SER A 78 -6.47 6.52 -32.35
C SER A 78 -6.02 6.30 -30.91
N VAL A 79 -4.99 5.47 -30.69
CA VAL A 79 -4.52 5.11 -29.34
C VAL A 79 -3.52 6.14 -28.80
N PHE A 80 -3.66 6.47 -27.51
CA PHE A 80 -2.91 7.51 -26.80
C PHE A 80 -2.88 8.89 -27.47
N GLY A 81 -3.81 9.12 -28.41
CA GLY A 81 -4.03 10.41 -29.02
C GLY A 81 -4.85 11.28 -28.10
N HIS A 82 -4.40 12.51 -27.85
CA HIS A 82 -5.28 13.56 -27.36
C HIS A 82 -5.63 14.46 -28.54
N PHE A 83 -6.91 14.48 -28.89
CA PHE A 83 -7.42 15.54 -29.76
C PHE A 83 -7.27 16.84 -28.98
N ASP A 84 -6.55 17.80 -29.54
CA ASP A 84 -6.58 19.20 -29.08
C ASP A 84 -5.77 19.57 -27.84
N MET A 85 -4.65 18.88 -27.57
CA MET A 85 -3.68 19.23 -26.51
C MET A 85 -3.30 20.73 -26.51
N PHE A 86 -3.12 21.33 -27.69
CA PHE A 86 -2.82 22.75 -27.83
C PHE A 86 -4.02 23.66 -28.11
N GLN A 87 -5.24 23.16 -28.34
CA GLN A 87 -6.36 24.08 -28.64
C GLN A 87 -6.91 24.76 -27.38
N LYS A 88 -6.73 24.16 -26.20
CA LYS A 88 -7.03 24.82 -24.91
C LYS A 88 -6.02 25.92 -24.55
N THR A 89 -4.98 26.08 -25.36
CA THR A 89 -4.04 27.20 -25.27
C THR A 89 -4.53 28.29 -26.23
N ASN A 90 -4.44 29.57 -25.84
CA ASN A 90 -4.84 30.70 -26.69
C ASN A 90 -3.80 30.96 -27.81
N LEU A 91 -3.06 29.93 -28.22
CA LEU A 91 -2.03 30.02 -29.25
C LEU A 91 -2.64 30.24 -30.62
N SER A 92 -2.01 31.10 -31.40
CA SER A 92 -2.28 31.20 -32.83
C SER A 92 -2.00 29.87 -33.53
N ARG A 93 -2.70 29.61 -34.63
CA ARG A 93 -2.50 28.40 -35.45
C ARG A 93 -1.04 28.22 -35.89
N ASN A 94 -0.34 29.32 -36.14
CA ASN A 94 1.07 29.33 -36.54
C ASN A 94 1.98 28.83 -35.41
N GLN A 95 1.75 29.27 -34.17
CA GLN A 95 2.52 28.80 -33.01
C GLN A 95 2.29 27.30 -32.74
N GLN A 96 1.03 26.85 -32.82
CA GLN A 96 0.71 25.43 -32.69
C GLN A 96 1.41 24.58 -33.75
N ASN A 97 1.38 25.03 -35.02
CA ASN A 97 2.05 24.35 -36.13
C ASN A 97 3.57 24.31 -35.94
N ARG A 98 4.18 25.38 -35.43
CA ARG A 98 5.62 25.45 -35.16
C ARG A 98 6.06 24.40 -34.13
N ILE A 99 5.37 24.31 -33.00
CA ILE A 99 5.68 23.33 -31.95
C ILE A 99 5.47 21.90 -32.48
N LYS A 100 4.38 21.65 -33.22
CA LYS A 100 4.11 20.36 -33.86
C LYS A 100 5.23 19.95 -34.81
N GLN A 101 5.72 20.86 -35.65
CA GLN A 101 6.84 20.59 -36.56
C GLN A 101 8.13 20.26 -35.81
N LYS A 102 8.42 20.99 -34.73
CA LYS A 102 9.60 20.74 -33.88
C LYS A 102 9.54 19.37 -33.21
N LEU A 103 8.41 19.01 -32.63
CA LEU A 103 8.18 17.68 -32.06
C LEU A 103 8.28 16.57 -33.12
N SER A 104 7.70 16.78 -34.30
CA SER A 104 7.78 15.81 -35.40
C SER A 104 9.22 15.57 -35.87
N ARG A 105 10.07 16.60 -35.92
CA ARG A 105 11.50 16.45 -36.22
C ARG A 105 12.22 15.65 -35.14
N LEU A 106 12.01 16.01 -33.87
CA LEU A 106 12.59 15.27 -32.72
C LEU A 106 12.19 13.79 -32.74
N GLU A 107 10.91 13.49 -33.00
CA GLU A 107 10.40 12.12 -33.13
C GLU A 107 11.00 11.38 -34.33
N SER A 108 11.16 12.05 -35.47
CA SER A 108 11.80 11.48 -36.66
C SER A 108 13.26 11.10 -36.41
N ASP A 109 14.01 12.00 -35.77
CA ASP A 109 15.43 11.79 -35.47
C ASP A 109 15.61 10.66 -34.44
N ALA A 110 14.79 10.64 -33.38
CA ALA A 110 14.79 9.55 -32.39
C ALA A 110 14.36 8.21 -33.01
N SER A 111 13.37 8.22 -33.91
CA SER A 111 12.89 7.04 -34.62
C SER A 111 14.00 6.36 -35.44
N ALA A 112 14.89 7.14 -36.06
CA ALA A 112 16.01 6.58 -36.81
C ALA A 112 16.97 5.79 -35.90
N ILE A 113 17.23 6.28 -34.69
CA ILE A 113 18.06 5.59 -33.69
C ILE A 113 17.35 4.33 -33.18
N PHE A 114 16.07 4.42 -32.82
CA PHE A 114 15.33 3.25 -32.30
C PHE A 114 15.17 2.15 -33.36
N ARG A 115 14.99 2.51 -34.63
CA ARG A 115 15.02 1.54 -35.74
C ARG A 115 16.37 0.83 -35.82
N ARG A 116 17.49 1.55 -35.68
CA ARG A 116 18.82 0.92 -35.62
C ARG A 116 18.98 -0.02 -34.43
N MET A 117 18.47 0.35 -33.25
CA MET A 117 18.47 -0.55 -32.08
C MET A 117 17.71 -1.85 -32.38
N LEU A 118 16.51 -1.74 -32.96
CA LEU A 118 15.69 -2.90 -33.33
C LEU A 118 16.34 -3.76 -34.42
N THR A 119 16.95 -3.14 -35.44
CA THR A 119 17.68 -3.86 -36.49
C THR A 119 18.85 -4.63 -35.93
N ALA A 120 19.69 -4.00 -35.10
CA ALA A 120 20.83 -4.67 -34.46
C ALA A 120 20.38 -5.84 -33.58
N PHE A 121 19.32 -5.63 -32.77
CA PHE A 121 18.74 -6.70 -31.96
C PHE A 121 18.20 -7.87 -32.81
N THR A 122 17.47 -7.56 -33.89
CA THR A 122 16.89 -8.58 -34.78
C THR A 122 17.98 -9.34 -35.55
N ALA A 123 19.10 -8.70 -35.86
CA ALA A 123 20.27 -9.33 -36.47
C ALA A 123 21.04 -10.25 -35.50
N GLY A 124 20.71 -10.24 -34.20
CA GLY A 124 21.41 -11.03 -33.18
C GLY A 124 22.70 -10.39 -32.66
N ASP A 125 22.90 -9.09 -32.92
CA ASP A 125 24.04 -8.37 -32.37
C ASP A 125 23.98 -8.34 -30.85
N GLN A 126 25.13 -8.30 -30.18
CA GLN A 126 25.21 -8.23 -28.72
C GLN A 126 24.88 -6.83 -28.16
N GLY A 127 24.76 -5.83 -29.03
CA GLY A 127 24.56 -4.44 -28.68
C GLY A 127 24.83 -3.52 -29.86
N LEU A 128 24.85 -2.20 -29.62
CA LEU A 128 25.16 -1.20 -30.65
C LEU A 128 25.98 -0.04 -30.12
N TRP A 129 26.74 0.57 -31.03
CA TRP A 129 27.41 1.85 -30.78
C TRP A 129 26.48 3.02 -31.07
N LEU A 130 26.36 3.93 -30.10
CA LEU A 130 25.76 5.24 -30.29
C LEU A 130 26.80 6.33 -30.06
N THR A 131 26.81 7.34 -30.91
CA THR A 131 27.60 8.54 -30.65
C THR A 131 27.07 9.30 -29.43
N ARG A 132 27.87 10.21 -28.88
CA ARG A 132 27.41 11.10 -27.80
C ARG A 132 26.17 11.90 -28.20
N GLU A 133 26.13 12.39 -29.43
CA GLU A 133 25.01 13.17 -29.97
C GLU A 133 23.74 12.31 -30.05
N GLU A 134 23.84 11.09 -30.56
CA GLU A 134 22.71 10.15 -30.61
C GLU A 134 22.20 9.78 -29.22
N ARG A 135 23.10 9.46 -28.30
CA ARG A 135 22.74 9.18 -26.90
C ARG A 135 22.06 10.38 -26.23
N ASN A 136 22.57 11.59 -26.45
CA ASN A 136 21.97 12.81 -25.91
C ASN A 136 20.60 13.07 -26.54
N LEU A 137 20.44 12.82 -27.84
CA LEU A 137 19.17 12.92 -28.54
C LEU A 137 18.12 11.95 -27.99
N VAL A 138 18.51 10.70 -27.70
CA VAL A 138 17.61 9.73 -27.04
C VAL A 138 17.17 10.26 -25.68
N ARG A 139 18.10 10.72 -24.82
CA ARG A 139 17.74 11.26 -23.50
C ARG A 139 16.84 12.48 -23.59
N LYS A 140 17.14 13.42 -24.49
CA LYS A 140 16.31 14.58 -24.78
C LYS A 140 14.90 14.17 -25.21
N PHE A 141 14.79 13.20 -26.12
CA PHE A 141 13.51 12.67 -26.57
C PHE A 141 12.69 12.07 -25.42
N LEU A 142 13.33 11.30 -24.53
CA LEU A 142 12.66 10.72 -23.35
C LEU A 142 12.13 11.82 -22.42
N PHE A 143 12.98 12.79 -22.07
CA PHE A 143 12.58 13.93 -21.23
C PHE A 143 11.45 14.74 -21.86
N ILE A 144 11.54 15.09 -23.15
CA ILE A 144 10.49 15.86 -23.83
C ILE A 144 9.17 15.08 -23.86
N THR A 145 9.21 13.76 -24.05
CA THR A 145 8.01 12.91 -24.06
C THR A 145 7.36 12.85 -22.67
N LYS A 146 8.17 12.83 -21.60
CA LYS A 146 7.73 12.96 -20.20
C LYS A 146 7.17 14.35 -19.90
N TYR A 147 7.87 15.41 -20.29
CA TYR A 147 7.50 16.81 -20.02
C TYR A 147 6.21 17.24 -20.75
N ARG A 148 5.96 16.70 -21.95
CA ARG A 148 4.70 16.91 -22.69
C ARG A 148 3.58 15.95 -22.27
N GLY A 149 3.86 15.06 -21.32
CA GLY A 149 2.94 14.05 -20.81
C GLY A 149 1.70 14.64 -20.15
N SER A 150 0.73 13.78 -19.85
CA SER A 150 -0.56 14.22 -19.29
C SER A 150 -0.42 14.86 -17.90
N ALA A 151 0.52 14.41 -17.06
CA ALA A 151 0.68 14.94 -15.72
C ALA A 151 1.16 16.40 -15.76
N MET A 152 2.23 16.65 -16.53
CA MET A 152 2.79 17.99 -16.69
C MET A 152 1.84 18.94 -17.41
N TYR A 153 1.12 18.46 -18.43
CA TYR A 153 0.07 19.24 -19.06
C TYR A 153 -1.01 19.66 -18.05
N LYS A 154 -1.50 18.74 -17.21
CA LYS A 154 -2.51 19.04 -16.19
C LYS A 154 -2.03 20.07 -15.18
N ARG A 155 -0.78 19.98 -14.72
CA ARG A 155 -0.13 20.95 -13.83
C ARG A 155 -0.19 22.39 -14.36
N TYR A 156 -0.01 22.59 -15.67
CA TYR A 156 0.01 23.95 -16.24
C TYR A 156 -1.29 24.37 -16.93
N CYS A 157 -2.24 23.47 -17.17
CA CYS A 157 -3.51 23.75 -17.88
C CYS A 157 -4.54 24.46 -16.99
N HIS A 158 -4.15 25.58 -16.40
CA HIS A 158 -4.98 26.46 -15.57
C HIS A 158 -5.25 27.78 -16.29
N GLU A 159 -6.46 28.34 -16.11
CA GLU A 159 -6.87 29.58 -16.78
C GLU A 159 -6.04 30.79 -16.32
N ASN A 160 -5.66 30.79 -15.04
CA ASN A 160 -4.89 31.86 -14.40
C ASN A 160 -4.19 31.34 -13.13
N MET A 161 -3.30 32.17 -12.56
CA MET A 161 -2.57 31.83 -11.33
C MET A 161 -3.46 31.60 -10.11
N ALA A 162 -4.68 32.14 -10.05
CA ALA A 162 -5.57 31.90 -8.91
C ALA A 162 -5.97 30.42 -8.84
N THR A 163 -6.21 29.80 -10.00
CA THR A 163 -6.62 28.39 -10.13
C THR A 163 -5.46 27.38 -10.10
N TYR A 164 -4.20 27.83 -10.15
CA TYR A 164 -3.02 26.95 -10.02
C TYR A 164 -2.85 26.50 -8.56
N VAL A 165 -2.61 25.20 -8.35
CA VAL A 165 -2.65 24.56 -7.02
C VAL A 165 -1.39 23.80 -6.60
N ASP A 166 -0.34 23.79 -7.43
CA ASP A 166 0.92 23.14 -7.04
C ASP A 166 1.77 24.01 -6.10
N GLU A 167 2.68 23.36 -5.38
CA GLU A 167 3.48 23.93 -4.28
C GLU A 167 4.36 25.11 -4.71
N ASP A 168 4.75 25.16 -5.98
CA ASP A 168 5.63 26.19 -6.52
C ASP A 168 4.88 27.45 -7.01
N LYS A 169 3.61 27.61 -6.65
CA LYS A 169 2.73 28.70 -7.08
C LYS A 169 3.38 30.09 -6.98
N GLU A 170 4.01 30.41 -5.86
CA GLU A 170 4.63 31.72 -5.63
C GLU A 170 5.85 31.96 -6.54
N HIS A 171 6.68 30.92 -6.72
CA HIS A 171 7.84 30.96 -7.60
C HIS A 171 7.41 31.11 -9.07
N LEU A 172 6.41 30.35 -9.49
CA LEU A 172 5.84 30.43 -10.84
C LEU A 172 5.21 31.80 -11.08
N GLN A 173 4.45 32.34 -10.12
CA GLN A 173 3.85 33.67 -10.23
C GLN A 173 4.92 34.76 -10.40
N THR A 174 6.02 34.65 -9.67
CA THR A 174 7.15 35.59 -9.76
C THR A 174 7.81 35.53 -11.13
N TYR A 175 8.09 34.32 -11.62
CA TYR A 175 8.64 34.10 -12.95
C TYR A 175 7.72 34.65 -14.05
N MET A 176 6.41 34.40 -13.95
CA MET A 176 5.41 34.89 -14.90
C MET A 176 5.37 36.41 -14.95
N LYS A 177 5.39 37.10 -13.79
CA LYS A 177 5.46 38.57 -13.73
C LYS A 177 6.73 39.11 -14.39
N GLN A 178 7.88 38.50 -14.12
CA GLN A 178 9.16 38.91 -14.68
C GLN A 178 9.24 38.73 -16.21
N LYS A 179 8.66 37.66 -16.74
CA LYS A 179 8.70 37.31 -18.17
C LYS A 179 7.48 37.79 -18.96
N GLY A 180 6.49 38.38 -18.31
CA GLY A 180 5.27 38.89 -18.95
C GLY A 180 4.28 37.81 -19.38
N PHE A 181 4.27 36.66 -18.71
CA PHE A 181 3.30 35.59 -18.99
C PHE A 181 1.97 35.82 -18.25
N SER A 182 0.86 35.61 -18.93
CA SER A 182 -0.48 35.77 -18.34
C SER A 182 -1.02 34.46 -17.75
N ARG A 183 -0.64 33.30 -18.30
CA ARG A 183 -1.17 31.98 -17.87
C ARG A 183 -0.05 30.97 -17.62
N PRO A 184 -0.21 30.04 -16.67
CA PRO A 184 0.77 28.96 -16.44
C PRO A 184 1.04 28.12 -17.69
N SER A 185 0.02 27.88 -18.52
CA SER A 185 0.17 27.14 -19.77
C SER A 185 1.10 27.82 -20.78
N ASP A 186 1.23 29.15 -20.73
CA ASP A 186 2.16 29.88 -21.60
C ASP A 186 3.62 29.60 -21.19
N VAL A 187 3.89 29.43 -19.89
CA VAL A 187 5.21 29.03 -19.36
C VAL A 187 5.57 27.62 -19.82
N TRP A 188 4.65 26.65 -19.68
CA TRP A 188 4.88 25.28 -20.10
C TRP A 188 5.20 25.16 -21.60
N LEU A 189 4.46 25.89 -22.44
CA LEU A 189 4.69 25.90 -23.88
C LEU A 189 6.05 26.51 -24.26
N ASP A 190 6.38 27.64 -23.65
CA ASP A 190 7.65 28.33 -23.87
C ASP A 190 8.84 27.47 -23.40
N ASN A 191 8.73 26.82 -22.24
CA ASN A 191 9.71 25.85 -21.75
C ASN A 191 9.83 24.66 -22.71
N LEU A 192 8.72 24.05 -23.14
CA LEU A 192 8.71 22.93 -24.09
C LEU A 192 9.45 23.30 -25.37
N GLU A 193 9.18 24.48 -25.94
CA GLU A 193 9.86 24.96 -27.14
C GLU A 193 11.37 25.12 -26.92
N LYS A 194 11.78 25.72 -25.79
CA LYS A 194 13.19 25.93 -25.44
C LYS A 194 13.92 24.62 -25.16
N PHE A 195 13.28 23.65 -24.51
CA PHE A 195 13.82 22.31 -24.32
C PHE A 195 14.00 21.59 -25.65
N ILE A 196 13.10 21.76 -26.62
CA ILE A 196 13.28 21.18 -27.96
C ILE A 196 14.41 21.89 -28.74
N ASP A 197 14.58 23.19 -28.57
CA ASP A 197 15.58 23.96 -29.32
C ASP A 197 17.01 23.85 -28.77
N VAL A 198 17.17 23.57 -27.47
CA VAL A 198 18.50 23.56 -26.86
C VAL A 198 19.37 22.47 -27.49
N GLN A 199 20.57 22.84 -27.93
CA GLN A 199 21.55 21.87 -28.40
C GLN A 199 22.33 21.36 -27.19
N MET A 200 22.22 20.05 -26.89
CA MET A 200 22.96 19.42 -25.79
C MET A 200 24.43 19.28 -26.16
N ASP A 201 25.17 20.38 -26.03
CA ASP A 201 26.56 20.49 -26.42
C ASP A 201 27.48 19.67 -25.51
N VAL A 202 28.65 19.38 -26.06
CA VAL A 202 29.68 18.57 -25.42
C VAL A 202 30.23 19.25 -24.16
N GLY A 203 30.26 20.58 -24.11
CA GLY A 203 30.72 21.36 -22.96
C GLY A 203 29.69 21.51 -21.84
N MET A 204 28.50 20.90 -21.98
CA MET A 204 27.42 20.96 -20.99
C MET A 204 26.86 22.37 -20.74
N ASN A 205 27.15 23.34 -21.62
CA ASN A 205 26.68 24.73 -21.51
C ASN A 205 25.16 24.84 -21.65
N TRP A 206 24.53 23.87 -22.33
CA TRP A 206 23.10 23.76 -22.48
C TRP A 206 22.34 23.77 -21.15
N GLY A 207 22.91 23.23 -20.05
CA GLY A 207 22.28 23.26 -18.73
C GLY A 207 22.12 24.69 -18.21
N GLN A 208 23.17 25.49 -18.30
CA GLN A 208 23.15 26.91 -17.95
C GLN A 208 22.21 27.70 -18.87
N GLN A 209 22.24 27.41 -20.18
CA GLN A 209 21.32 28.04 -21.14
C GLN A 209 19.86 27.76 -20.82
N LEU A 210 19.52 26.57 -20.32
CA LEU A 210 18.16 26.27 -19.88
C LEU A 210 17.80 27.11 -18.64
N LEU A 211 18.65 27.14 -17.62
CA LEU A 211 18.41 27.93 -16.40
C LEU A 211 18.13 29.42 -16.69
N GLU A 212 18.83 30.01 -17.65
CA GLU A 212 18.65 31.41 -18.03
C GLU A 212 17.39 31.67 -18.86
N ARG A 213 16.95 30.67 -19.63
CA ARG A 213 15.91 30.84 -20.66
C ARG A 213 14.56 30.30 -20.23
N THR A 214 14.48 29.28 -19.37
CA THR A 214 13.23 28.62 -18.96
C THR A 214 12.93 28.88 -17.49
N TYR A 215 11.80 28.37 -17.01
CA TYR A 215 11.52 28.36 -15.57
C TYR A 215 12.55 27.49 -14.84
N ALA A 216 13.15 28.00 -13.75
CA ALA A 216 14.33 27.39 -13.13
C ALA A 216 14.07 25.99 -12.56
N ILE A 217 12.89 25.73 -12.01
CA ILE A 217 12.52 24.40 -11.49
C ILE A 217 12.49 23.37 -12.63
N ASP A 218 11.86 23.72 -13.76
CA ASP A 218 11.79 22.85 -14.93
C ASP A 218 13.16 22.68 -15.61
N ALA A 219 13.99 23.73 -15.63
CA ALA A 219 15.35 23.66 -16.15
C ALA A 219 16.22 22.68 -15.36
N ASN A 220 16.18 22.78 -14.02
CA ASN A 220 16.88 21.86 -13.13
C ASN A 220 16.39 20.44 -13.33
N TRP A 221 15.07 20.23 -13.46
CA TRP A 221 14.53 18.92 -13.74
C TRP A 221 15.01 18.37 -15.08
N ALA A 222 14.95 19.14 -16.16
CA ALA A 222 15.46 18.75 -17.48
C ALA A 222 16.94 18.32 -17.42
N PHE A 223 17.75 19.09 -16.70
CA PHE A 223 19.17 18.79 -16.52
C PHE A 223 19.37 17.47 -15.76
N MET A 224 18.69 17.31 -14.62
CA MET A 224 18.78 16.12 -13.78
C MET A 224 18.27 14.87 -14.50
N ASP A 225 17.11 14.92 -15.15
CA ASP A 225 16.52 13.81 -15.90
C ASP A 225 17.46 13.31 -17.02
N CYS A 226 18.12 14.25 -17.70
CA CYS A 226 19.05 13.93 -18.78
C CYS A 226 20.45 13.48 -18.32
N GLN A 227 20.88 13.73 -17.08
CA GLN A 227 22.27 13.49 -16.64
C GLN A 227 22.41 12.58 -15.42
N ALA A 228 21.41 12.52 -14.54
CA ALA A 228 21.50 11.86 -13.26
C ALA A 228 21.31 10.33 -13.32
N SER A 229 21.14 9.75 -14.50
CA SER A 229 20.94 8.30 -14.70
C SER A 229 21.82 7.77 -15.84
N TYR A 230 22.18 6.49 -15.79
CA TYR A 230 22.80 5.81 -16.92
C TYR A 230 21.79 4.99 -17.70
N MET A 231 21.96 4.96 -19.02
CA MET A 231 21.05 4.25 -19.92
C MET A 231 21.53 2.81 -20.14
N ALA A 232 20.61 1.85 -20.08
CA ALA A 232 20.81 0.45 -20.43
C ALA A 232 19.69 -0.04 -21.36
N ILE A 233 19.96 -1.06 -22.17
CA ILE A 233 18.98 -1.63 -23.12
C ILE A 233 18.68 -3.07 -22.71
N CYS A 234 17.42 -3.35 -22.40
CA CYS A 234 16.95 -4.64 -21.90
C CYS A 234 16.06 -5.34 -22.93
N THR A 235 16.13 -6.67 -22.95
CA THR A 235 15.34 -7.53 -23.85
C THR A 235 14.83 -8.73 -23.04
N PRO A 236 13.61 -9.24 -23.23
CA PRO A 236 13.18 -10.44 -22.51
C PRO A 236 13.95 -11.67 -23.03
N SER A 237 14.49 -12.50 -22.15
CA SER A 237 15.18 -13.76 -22.54
C SER A 237 14.20 -14.77 -23.14
N ALA A 238 13.01 -14.89 -22.55
CA ALA A 238 11.97 -15.81 -23.00
C ALA A 238 11.20 -15.21 -24.19
N SER A 239 10.87 -16.02 -25.19
CA SER A 239 10.16 -15.58 -26.41
C SER A 239 8.69 -15.25 -26.17
N ASP A 240 8.10 -15.78 -25.11
CA ASP A 240 6.71 -15.59 -24.69
C ASP A 240 6.54 -14.46 -23.64
N ALA A 241 7.64 -13.82 -23.25
CA ALA A 241 7.63 -12.63 -22.40
C ALA A 241 7.73 -11.35 -23.26
N GLU A 242 7.03 -10.30 -22.84
CA GLU A 242 7.07 -9.01 -23.50
C GLU A 242 6.91 -7.85 -22.53
N PHE A 243 7.33 -6.65 -22.95
CA PHE A 243 7.04 -5.40 -22.24
C PHE A 243 5.74 -4.78 -22.76
N PHE A 244 4.97 -4.12 -21.87
CA PHE A 244 3.77 -3.36 -22.25
C PHE A 244 4.07 -1.86 -22.34
N ILE A 245 3.13 -1.10 -22.91
CA ILE A 245 3.20 0.36 -22.94
C ILE A 245 1.87 0.98 -22.49
N SER A 246 1.95 1.93 -21.55
CA SER A 246 0.82 2.73 -21.09
C SER A 246 0.88 4.15 -21.66
N GLY A 247 -0.24 4.87 -21.63
CA GLY A 247 -0.31 6.25 -22.12
C GLY A 247 0.57 7.23 -21.33
N ASN A 248 0.96 6.86 -20.11
CA ASN A 248 1.83 7.60 -19.20
C ASN A 248 3.16 6.89 -18.94
N CYS A 249 3.59 5.97 -19.81
CA CYS A 249 4.76 5.11 -19.57
C CYS A 249 6.05 5.89 -19.23
N TYR A 250 6.24 7.08 -19.79
CA TYR A 250 7.40 7.94 -19.53
C TYR A 250 7.31 8.73 -18.22
N GLU A 251 6.16 8.73 -17.56
CA GLU A 251 5.93 9.34 -16.25
C GLU A 251 6.03 8.30 -15.11
N ILE A 252 6.11 7.02 -15.45
CA ILE A 252 6.17 5.90 -14.50
C ILE A 252 7.62 5.55 -14.20
N PHE A 253 7.92 5.37 -12.92
CA PHE A 253 9.23 4.96 -12.44
C PHE A 253 9.11 3.96 -11.29
N GLU A 254 10.16 3.17 -11.10
CA GLU A 254 10.39 2.39 -9.89
C GLU A 254 11.29 3.19 -8.94
N GLY A 255 10.89 3.28 -7.67
CA GLY A 255 11.42 4.29 -6.78
C GLY A 255 10.73 4.35 -5.42
N ALA A 256 11.43 4.91 -4.43
CA ALA A 256 10.82 5.24 -3.15
C ALA A 256 9.89 6.46 -3.32
N GLN A 257 8.69 6.41 -2.75
CA GLN A 257 7.74 7.52 -2.76
C GLN A 257 7.27 7.79 -1.33
N GLN A 258 7.38 9.03 -0.89
CA GLN A 258 6.86 9.51 0.38
C GLN A 258 5.58 10.30 0.14
N PHE A 259 4.56 9.95 0.89
CA PHE A 259 3.27 10.61 0.86
C PHE A 259 2.94 11.13 2.27
N HIS A 260 2.42 12.35 2.33
CA HIS A 260 1.74 12.87 3.50
C HIS A 260 0.28 12.47 3.39
N VAL A 261 -0.25 11.75 4.36
CA VAL A 261 -1.69 11.54 4.45
C VAL A 261 -2.23 12.58 5.42
N ASP A 262 -3.03 13.50 4.88
CA ASP A 262 -3.74 14.48 5.70
C ASP A 262 -4.71 13.75 6.63
N SER A 263 -4.54 13.94 7.94
CA SER A 263 -5.24 13.17 8.98
C SER A 263 -6.74 13.48 9.03
N GLU A 264 -7.17 14.64 8.56
CA GLU A 264 -8.58 15.07 8.57
C GLU A 264 -9.32 14.60 7.30
N SER A 265 -8.75 14.84 6.13
CA SER A 265 -9.34 14.54 4.83
C SER A 265 -9.05 13.12 4.33
N GLY A 266 -8.03 12.45 4.87
CA GLY A 266 -7.53 11.18 4.36
C GLY A 266 -6.88 11.27 2.98
N LYS A 267 -6.69 12.50 2.47
CA LYS A 267 -6.08 12.74 1.16
C LYS A 267 -4.57 12.53 1.27
N SER A 268 -4.05 11.67 0.41
CA SER A 268 -2.61 11.46 0.26
C SER A 268 -2.04 12.49 -0.69
N THR A 269 -1.06 13.28 -0.23
CA THR A 269 -0.31 14.26 -0.99
C THR A 269 1.12 13.75 -1.13
N TYR A 270 1.63 13.70 -2.36
CA TYR A 270 3.03 13.36 -2.60
C TYR A 270 3.93 14.44 -1.98
N ILE A 271 4.92 14.03 -1.17
CA ILE A 271 5.90 14.96 -0.59
C ILE A 271 7.15 14.97 -1.46
N GLN A 272 7.75 13.79 -1.59
CA GLN A 272 9.03 13.62 -2.24
C GLN A 272 9.21 12.15 -2.62
N GLY A 273 10.04 11.89 -3.60
CA GLY A 273 10.34 10.54 -4.04
C GLY A 273 11.71 10.48 -4.67
N SER A 274 12.21 9.27 -4.81
CA SER A 274 13.47 8.99 -5.47
C SER A 274 13.25 8.01 -6.60
N ILE A 275 13.84 8.35 -7.75
CA ILE A 275 13.73 7.59 -8.98
C ILE A 275 14.94 6.66 -9.07
N PHE A 276 14.70 5.34 -9.02
CA PHE A 276 15.76 4.34 -9.17
C PHE A 276 15.85 3.82 -10.60
N HIS A 277 14.70 3.55 -11.21
CA HIS A 277 14.61 3.07 -12.57
C HIS A 277 13.46 3.75 -13.31
N GLU A 278 13.75 4.30 -14.48
CA GLU A 278 12.72 4.76 -15.43
C GLU A 278 12.72 3.88 -16.66
N PHE A 279 11.54 3.77 -17.27
CA PHE A 279 11.29 2.80 -18.31
C PHE A 279 10.83 3.50 -19.59
N ALA A 280 11.44 3.12 -20.70
CA ALA A 280 11.08 3.59 -22.03
C ALA A 280 10.89 2.39 -22.96
N PRO A 281 9.69 1.79 -22.99
CA PRO A 281 9.38 0.66 -23.88
C PRO A 281 9.51 1.11 -25.34
N VAL A 282 10.40 0.45 -26.10
CA VAL A 282 10.61 0.74 -27.53
C VAL A 282 9.81 -0.23 -28.39
N SER A 283 9.74 -1.49 -27.97
CA SER A 283 8.93 -2.55 -28.58
C SER A 283 8.57 -3.59 -27.50
N PRO A 284 7.70 -4.57 -27.80
CA PRO A 284 7.45 -5.72 -26.92
C PRO A 284 8.74 -6.45 -26.50
N ARG A 285 9.82 -6.33 -27.28
CA ARG A 285 11.08 -7.07 -27.10
C ARG A 285 12.27 -6.20 -26.71
N LEU A 286 12.09 -4.89 -26.61
CA LEU A 286 13.19 -3.95 -26.34
C LEU A 286 12.72 -2.80 -25.43
N LEU A 287 13.41 -2.64 -24.32
CA LEU A 287 13.15 -1.63 -23.29
C LEU A 287 14.43 -0.83 -23.02
N ILE A 288 14.33 0.50 -22.99
CA ILE A 288 15.39 1.34 -22.43
C ILE A 288 15.11 1.52 -20.94
N VAL A 289 16.14 1.34 -20.11
CA VAL A 289 16.11 1.61 -18.67
C VAL A 289 17.06 2.76 -18.36
N LEU A 290 16.58 3.78 -17.65
CA LEU A 290 17.42 4.79 -17.03
C LEU A 290 17.62 4.42 -15.57
N ARG A 291 18.82 3.96 -15.21
CA ARG A 291 19.15 3.46 -13.88
C ARG A 291 19.95 4.49 -13.07
N SER A 292 19.57 4.63 -11.80
CA SER A 292 20.24 5.53 -10.85
C SER A 292 21.72 5.14 -10.64
N PRO A 293 22.64 6.12 -10.50
CA PRO A 293 24.05 5.90 -10.22
C PRO A 293 24.32 5.52 -8.75
N LEU A 294 23.28 5.46 -7.91
CA LEU A 294 23.38 4.99 -6.52
C LEU A 294 23.65 3.47 -6.44
N PHE A 295 23.30 2.71 -7.48
CA PHE A 295 23.65 1.31 -7.57
C PHE A 295 25.14 1.14 -7.91
N SER A 296 25.74 0.08 -7.39
CA SER A 296 27.16 -0.23 -7.61
C SER A 296 27.45 -0.45 -9.09
N CYS A 297 28.66 -0.07 -9.50
CA CYS A 297 29.21 -0.25 -10.83
C CYS A 297 30.64 -0.74 -10.67
N SER A 298 30.86 -2.04 -10.79
CA SER A 298 32.14 -2.71 -10.44
C SER A 298 33.38 -2.05 -11.04
N GLU A 299 33.31 -1.58 -12.29
CA GLU A 299 34.44 -0.93 -12.97
C GLU A 299 34.76 0.47 -12.46
N GLU A 300 33.73 1.21 -12.03
CA GLU A 300 33.91 2.53 -11.44
C GLU A 300 34.23 2.42 -9.95
N ASP A 301 33.65 1.44 -9.25
CA ASP A 301 33.91 1.14 -7.84
C ASP A 301 35.33 0.58 -7.60
N ALA A 302 36.03 0.19 -8.66
CA ALA A 302 37.45 -0.15 -8.60
C ALA A 302 38.32 1.08 -8.27
N ASP A 303 37.83 2.29 -8.55
CA ASP A 303 38.39 3.53 -8.03
C ASP A 303 37.81 3.81 -6.63
N ALA A 304 38.69 3.83 -5.63
CA ALA A 304 38.28 3.97 -4.24
C ALA A 304 37.58 5.31 -3.94
N GLN A 305 37.94 6.39 -4.63
CA GLN A 305 37.30 7.69 -4.43
C GLN A 305 35.89 7.69 -5.02
N VAL A 306 35.74 7.17 -6.25
CA VAL A 306 34.43 7.07 -6.91
C VAL A 306 33.48 6.20 -6.11
N LYS A 307 33.99 5.09 -5.57
CA LYS A 307 33.25 4.21 -4.66
C LYS A 307 32.82 4.94 -3.39
N ALA A 308 33.75 5.62 -2.72
CA ALA A 308 33.46 6.34 -1.47
C ALA A 308 32.43 7.45 -1.68
N ASP A 309 32.53 8.21 -2.78
CA ASP A 309 31.55 9.24 -3.12
C ASP A 309 30.17 8.62 -3.33
N ARG A 310 30.07 7.52 -4.10
CA ARG A 310 28.81 6.80 -4.32
C ARG A 310 28.21 6.28 -3.01
N GLU A 311 29.03 5.70 -2.14
CA GLU A 311 28.59 5.18 -0.84
C GLU A 311 28.08 6.31 0.07
N MET A 312 28.68 7.49 0.03
CA MET A 312 28.19 8.69 0.73
C MET A 312 26.82 9.13 0.21
N TRP A 313 26.66 9.25 -1.12
CA TRP A 313 25.37 9.60 -1.74
C TRP A 313 24.30 8.56 -1.42
N ARG A 314 24.66 7.28 -1.45
CA ARG A 314 23.78 6.18 -1.06
C ARG A 314 23.38 6.26 0.41
N PHE A 315 24.32 6.52 1.31
CA PHE A 315 24.03 6.63 2.74
C PHE A 315 23.01 7.76 3.02
N MET A 316 23.24 8.95 2.46
CA MET A 316 22.31 10.08 2.61
C MET A 316 20.93 9.74 2.05
N HIS A 317 20.91 9.06 0.91
CA HIS A 317 19.68 8.62 0.27
C HIS A 317 18.92 7.59 1.11
N GLU A 318 19.59 6.54 1.58
CA GLU A 318 18.98 5.45 2.34
C GLU A 318 18.48 5.91 3.72
N ALA A 319 19.16 6.90 4.32
CA ALA A 319 18.70 7.57 5.54
C ALA A 319 17.34 8.28 5.34
N GLN A 320 17.08 8.80 4.13
CA GLN A 320 15.85 9.50 3.83
C GLN A 320 14.73 8.58 3.31
N PHE A 321 15.07 7.60 2.45
CA PHE A 321 14.09 6.85 1.66
C PHE A 321 14.07 5.34 1.93
N GLY A 322 14.93 4.83 2.80
CA GLY A 322 15.07 3.40 3.07
C GLY A 322 16.13 2.71 2.19
N ARG A 323 16.42 1.44 2.48
CA ARG A 323 17.55 0.71 1.89
C ARG A 323 17.34 0.41 0.40
N LEU A 324 18.38 0.60 -0.43
CA LEU A 324 18.31 0.27 -1.85
C LEU A 324 18.12 -1.24 -2.11
N SER A 325 18.59 -2.09 -1.20
CA SER A 325 18.41 -3.56 -1.26
C SER A 325 16.96 -4.01 -1.07
N GLU A 326 16.07 -3.10 -0.71
CA GLU A 326 14.63 -3.37 -0.55
C GLU A 326 13.83 -2.91 -1.77
N THR A 327 14.50 -2.33 -2.78
CA THR A 327 13.86 -1.86 -4.02
C THR A 327 13.49 -3.04 -4.92
N LEU A 328 12.54 -2.83 -5.84
CA LEU A 328 11.96 -3.92 -6.62
C LEU A 328 12.97 -4.56 -7.59
N LEU A 329 13.92 -3.76 -8.05
CA LEU A 329 14.85 -4.06 -9.14
C LEU A 329 16.31 -3.77 -8.72
N ASP A 330 16.63 -3.94 -7.44
CA ASP A 330 18.00 -3.81 -6.96
C ASP A 330 18.96 -4.79 -7.66
N ASP A 331 18.45 -5.99 -7.93
CA ASP A 331 19.08 -7.12 -8.60
C ASP A 331 19.08 -7.02 -10.14
N LEU A 332 18.59 -5.92 -10.74
CA LEU A 332 18.51 -5.79 -12.20
C LEU A 332 19.90 -5.97 -12.86
N PRO A 333 20.08 -6.96 -13.76
CA PRO A 333 21.39 -7.37 -14.26
C PRO A 333 21.86 -6.50 -15.44
N VAL A 334 22.01 -5.20 -15.20
CA VAL A 334 22.46 -4.21 -16.19
C VAL A 334 23.72 -3.51 -15.74
N SER A 335 24.53 -3.05 -16.70
CA SER A 335 25.73 -2.24 -16.45
C SER A 335 25.74 -1.01 -17.35
N LYS A 336 26.60 -0.04 -17.01
CA LYS A 336 26.85 1.13 -17.85
C LYS A 336 27.39 0.72 -19.22
N ALA A 337 27.07 1.52 -20.23
CA ALA A 337 27.63 1.37 -21.57
C ALA A 337 29.15 1.54 -21.57
N ARG A 338 29.85 0.67 -22.32
CA ARG A 338 31.29 0.85 -22.59
C ARG A 338 31.48 2.08 -23.46
N ASN A 339 32.65 2.69 -23.39
CA ASN A 339 32.97 3.83 -24.22
C ASN A 339 34.24 3.56 -25.03
N ASN A 340 34.46 4.33 -26.10
CA ASN A 340 35.62 4.16 -26.99
C ASN A 340 36.89 4.92 -26.54
N TYR A 341 36.87 5.57 -25.37
CA TYR A 341 37.97 6.38 -24.85
C TYR A 341 38.51 5.88 -23.50
N SER A 342 38.01 4.74 -23.04
CA SER A 342 38.45 4.06 -21.82
C SER A 342 38.58 2.56 -22.08
N GLU A 343 39.54 1.94 -21.41
CA GLU A 343 39.78 0.50 -21.42
C GLU A 343 39.86 -0.03 -19.99
N VAL A 344 39.52 -1.31 -19.80
CA VAL A 344 39.63 -1.96 -18.49
C VAL A 344 40.99 -2.62 -18.40
N VAL A 345 41.87 -2.08 -17.55
CA VAL A 345 43.22 -2.63 -17.31
C VAL A 345 43.28 -3.10 -15.86
N ASN A 346 43.50 -4.41 -15.65
CA ASN A 346 43.47 -5.05 -14.32
C ASN A 346 42.18 -4.77 -13.53
N GLY A 347 41.03 -4.76 -14.20
CA GLY A 347 39.73 -4.50 -13.57
C GLY A 347 39.41 -3.02 -13.31
N VAL A 348 40.34 -2.10 -13.59
CA VAL A 348 40.16 -0.65 -13.41
C VAL A 348 39.94 0.03 -14.75
N LEU A 349 38.93 0.89 -14.83
CA LEU A 349 38.68 1.70 -16.01
C LEU A 349 39.74 2.80 -16.13
N ARG A 350 40.51 2.80 -17.22
CA ARG A 350 41.57 3.79 -17.50
C ARG A 350 41.34 4.46 -18.85
N PRO A 351 41.67 5.76 -19.01
CA PRO A 351 41.65 6.41 -20.32
C PRO A 351 42.62 5.72 -21.29
N VAL A 352 42.21 5.55 -22.54
CA VAL A 352 43.09 5.01 -23.59
C VAL A 352 44.26 5.98 -23.84
N HIS A 353 45.46 5.46 -24.08
CA HIS A 353 46.66 6.27 -24.33
C HIS A 353 46.43 7.25 -25.49
N GLY A 354 46.69 8.55 -25.26
CA GLY A 354 46.46 9.62 -26.26
C GLY A 354 45.02 10.16 -26.33
N MET A 355 44.09 9.57 -25.55
CA MET A 355 42.72 10.06 -25.37
C MET A 355 42.51 10.80 -24.04
N ALA A 356 43.60 11.08 -23.31
CA ALA A 356 43.64 11.98 -22.15
C ALA A 356 43.45 13.45 -22.58
N GLY A 357 42.28 13.76 -23.11
CA GLY A 357 41.82 15.12 -23.42
C GLY A 357 40.55 15.45 -22.62
N PRO A 358 39.87 16.58 -22.90
CA PRO A 358 38.65 16.95 -22.17
C PRO A 358 37.63 15.81 -22.16
N SER A 359 36.98 15.60 -21.01
CA SER A 359 36.09 14.47 -20.65
C SER A 359 34.91 14.27 -21.62
N HIS A 360 34.64 15.28 -22.46
CA HIS A 360 33.56 15.30 -23.42
C HIS A 360 34.10 15.70 -24.79
N GLN A 361 34.01 14.80 -25.77
CA GLN A 361 34.36 15.07 -27.18
C GLN A 361 33.26 14.52 -28.08
N ARG A 362 33.08 15.13 -29.27
CA ARG A 362 32.07 14.69 -30.25
C ARG A 362 32.32 13.26 -30.75
N ARG A 363 33.59 12.88 -30.90
CA ARG A 363 34.00 11.53 -31.32
C ARG A 363 33.75 10.43 -30.28
N HIS A 364 33.35 10.80 -29.05
CA HIS A 364 33.04 9.81 -28.02
C HIS A 364 31.77 9.04 -28.39
N SER A 365 31.88 7.73 -28.37
CA SER A 365 30.78 6.80 -28.64
C SER A 365 30.66 5.79 -27.50
N PHE A 366 29.48 5.19 -27.39
CA PHE A 366 29.10 4.31 -26.30
C PHE A 366 28.50 3.03 -26.85
N PHE A 367 29.04 1.90 -26.41
CA PHE A 367 28.51 0.58 -26.74
C PHE A 367 27.47 0.16 -25.70
N PHE A 368 26.22 0.09 -26.13
CA PHE A 368 25.09 -0.36 -25.34
C PHE A 368 24.85 -1.85 -25.61
N LYS A 369 25.17 -2.69 -24.62
CA LYS A 369 24.85 -4.12 -24.64
C LYS A 369 23.33 -4.33 -24.53
N PHE A 370 22.80 -5.34 -25.22
CA PHE A 370 21.47 -5.85 -24.97
C PHE A 370 21.51 -6.83 -23.79
N PHE A 371 20.81 -6.48 -22.71
CA PHE A 371 20.73 -7.29 -21.49
C PHE A 371 19.50 -8.19 -21.53
N PRO A 372 19.68 -9.51 -21.71
CA PRO A 372 18.58 -10.47 -21.67
C PRO A 372 18.07 -10.60 -20.22
N LEU A 373 16.79 -10.28 -20.01
CA LEU A 373 16.13 -10.31 -18.71
C LEU A 373 15.32 -11.59 -18.55
N GLU A 374 15.54 -12.26 -17.42
CA GLU A 374 14.65 -13.31 -16.89
C GLU A 374 13.19 -12.83 -16.85
N THR A 375 12.25 -13.75 -17.08
CA THR A 375 10.81 -13.46 -17.04
C THR A 375 10.36 -12.84 -15.70
N THR A 376 11.06 -13.15 -14.60
CA THR A 376 10.83 -12.54 -13.29
C THR A 376 11.07 -11.02 -13.30
N HIS A 377 12.18 -10.54 -13.89
CA HIS A 377 12.46 -9.12 -14.02
C HIS A 377 11.46 -8.43 -14.96
N VAL A 378 11.13 -9.07 -16.09
CA VAL A 378 10.13 -8.56 -17.04
C VAL A 378 8.77 -8.38 -16.33
N ASN A 379 8.35 -9.37 -15.55
CA ASN A 379 7.12 -9.31 -14.78
C ASN A 379 7.15 -8.25 -13.68
N ARG A 380 8.29 -8.04 -13.00
CA ARG A 380 8.44 -6.94 -12.03
C ARG A 380 8.30 -5.58 -12.72
N ILE A 381 8.96 -5.36 -13.87
CA ILE A 381 8.86 -4.13 -14.65
C ILE A 381 7.42 -3.91 -15.14
N ASN A 382 6.79 -4.92 -15.74
CA ASN A 382 5.37 -4.87 -16.13
C ASN A 382 4.46 -4.61 -14.92
N GLY A 383 4.81 -5.16 -13.75
CA GLY A 383 4.13 -4.93 -12.48
C GLY A 383 4.13 -3.45 -12.07
N VAL A 384 5.21 -2.71 -12.34
CA VAL A 384 5.25 -1.25 -12.11
C VAL A 384 4.20 -0.55 -12.97
N PHE A 385 4.13 -0.87 -14.27
CA PHE A 385 3.11 -0.31 -15.15
C PHE A 385 1.69 -0.68 -14.71
N LEU A 386 1.46 -1.91 -14.24
CA LEU A 386 0.17 -2.37 -13.74
C LEU A 386 -0.22 -1.69 -12.42
N ALA A 387 0.74 -1.48 -11.50
CA ALA A 387 0.50 -0.76 -10.26
C ALA A 387 0.13 0.71 -10.51
N SER A 388 0.77 1.34 -11.50
CA SER A 388 0.45 2.72 -11.91
C SER A 388 -0.76 2.83 -12.84
N ALA A 389 -1.40 1.72 -13.23
CA ALA A 389 -2.46 1.73 -14.24
C ALA A 389 -3.74 2.48 -13.80
N SER A 390 -3.94 2.66 -12.49
CA SER A 390 -5.03 3.49 -11.94
C SER A 390 -4.97 4.96 -12.40
N SER A 391 -3.79 5.44 -12.78
CA SER A 391 -3.56 6.80 -13.29
C SER A 391 -3.67 6.92 -14.81
N CYS A 392 -3.93 5.82 -15.52
CA CYS A 392 -4.04 5.78 -16.97
C CYS A 392 -5.39 5.22 -17.45
N SER A 393 -5.75 5.49 -18.71
CA SER A 393 -6.99 5.01 -19.31
C SER A 393 -6.83 3.73 -20.12
N SER A 394 -5.60 3.31 -20.42
CA SER A 394 -5.34 2.11 -21.22
C SER A 394 -3.90 1.63 -21.20
N LEU A 395 -3.74 0.34 -21.50
CA LEU A 395 -2.48 -0.37 -21.70
C LEU A 395 -2.48 -1.00 -23.09
N VAL A 396 -1.34 -0.98 -23.77
CA VAL A 396 -1.12 -1.62 -25.07
C VAL A 396 -0.08 -2.73 -24.92
N PHE A 397 -0.35 -3.84 -25.57
CA PHE A 397 0.48 -5.05 -25.56
C PHE A 397 0.38 -5.75 -26.92
N GLN A 398 1.28 -6.69 -27.21
CA GLN A 398 1.27 -7.43 -28.48
C GLN A 398 0.65 -8.81 -28.31
N SER A 399 1.12 -9.60 -27.35
CA SER A 399 0.67 -10.97 -27.12
C SER A 399 -0.35 -11.05 -25.98
N LYS A 400 -1.57 -11.49 -26.28
CA LYS A 400 -2.61 -11.78 -25.26
C LYS A 400 -2.12 -12.79 -24.23
N THR A 401 -1.31 -13.77 -24.66
CA THR A 401 -0.73 -14.80 -23.78
C THR A 401 0.29 -14.20 -22.82
N ALA A 402 1.22 -13.39 -23.32
CA ALA A 402 2.23 -12.73 -22.51
C ALA A 402 1.59 -11.74 -21.52
N PHE A 403 0.63 -10.95 -22.00
CA PHE A 403 -0.16 -10.04 -21.17
C PHE A 403 -0.87 -10.77 -20.03
N ARG A 404 -1.58 -11.87 -20.34
CA ARG A 404 -2.23 -12.71 -19.34
C ARG A 404 -1.24 -13.22 -18.30
N ALA A 405 -0.08 -13.72 -18.73
CA ALA A 405 0.93 -14.28 -17.84
C ALA A 405 1.49 -13.23 -16.87
N SER A 406 1.87 -12.04 -17.36
CA SER A 406 2.33 -10.94 -16.49
C SER A 406 1.21 -10.42 -15.58
N LEU A 407 -0.03 -10.33 -16.06
CA LEU A 407 -1.18 -9.93 -15.25
C LEU A 407 -1.43 -10.94 -14.12
N ALA A 408 -1.45 -12.24 -14.42
CA ALA A 408 -1.60 -13.30 -13.43
C ALA A 408 -0.49 -13.26 -12.38
N TRP A 409 0.76 -13.09 -12.82
CA TRP A 409 1.91 -12.95 -11.93
C TRP A 409 1.76 -11.72 -11.03
N PHE A 410 1.42 -10.56 -11.58
CA PHE A 410 1.15 -9.35 -10.81
C PHE A 410 0.03 -9.59 -9.79
N MET A 411 -1.05 -10.26 -10.19
CA MET A 411 -2.20 -10.60 -9.35
C MET A 411 -1.89 -11.63 -8.24
N ALA A 412 -0.89 -12.49 -8.42
CA ALA A 412 -0.47 -13.46 -7.40
C ALA A 412 0.59 -12.91 -6.43
N ASN A 413 1.46 -11.99 -6.86
CA ASN A 413 2.65 -11.61 -6.11
C ASN A 413 2.46 -10.34 -5.25
N SER A 414 1.68 -10.46 -4.17
CA SER A 414 1.45 -9.36 -3.22
C SER A 414 2.69 -8.92 -2.44
N LYS A 415 3.74 -9.75 -2.40
CA LYS A 415 5.04 -9.42 -1.81
C LYS A 415 5.65 -8.16 -2.43
N TYR A 416 5.59 -8.04 -3.75
CA TYR A 416 6.19 -6.93 -4.50
C TYR A 416 5.23 -5.76 -4.66
N PHE A 417 3.94 -6.05 -4.75
CA PHE A 417 2.87 -5.07 -4.90
C PHE A 417 1.80 -5.33 -3.84
N PRO A 418 1.93 -4.75 -2.63
CA PRO A 418 0.97 -4.95 -1.56
C PRO A 418 -0.44 -4.46 -1.98
N LYS A 419 -1.43 -5.34 -1.90
CA LYS A 419 -2.81 -5.07 -2.36
C LYS A 419 -3.79 -4.71 -1.25
N TYR A 420 -3.33 -4.76 0.01
CA TYR A 420 -4.20 -4.75 1.19
C TYR A 420 -3.73 -3.87 2.35
N ALA A 421 -2.75 -2.98 2.15
CA ALA A 421 -2.28 -2.09 3.20
C ALA A 421 -2.43 -0.62 2.77
N GLY A 422 -3.36 0.11 3.39
CA GLY A 422 -3.36 1.58 3.43
C GLY A 422 -4.13 2.35 2.34
N TYR A 423 -4.64 1.71 1.28
CA TYR A 423 -5.32 2.45 0.22
C TYR A 423 -6.79 2.74 0.56
N ASN A 424 -7.03 3.87 1.23
CA ASN A 424 -8.35 4.52 1.27
C ASN A 424 -8.76 5.09 -0.11
N ASN A 425 -7.91 4.98 -1.15
CA ASN A 425 -8.23 5.39 -2.51
C ASN A 425 -9.10 4.35 -3.22
N SER A 426 -10.39 4.65 -3.37
CA SER A 426 -11.38 3.85 -4.13
C SER A 426 -10.95 3.52 -5.57
N ILE A 427 -10.06 4.32 -6.16
CA ILE A 427 -9.62 4.23 -7.56
C ILE A 427 -8.70 3.03 -7.80
N GLU A 428 -7.68 2.82 -6.94
CA GLU A 428 -6.72 1.72 -7.11
C GLU A 428 -7.37 0.36 -6.86
N LEU A 429 -8.21 0.27 -5.81
CA LEU A 429 -9.03 -0.91 -5.58
C LEU A 429 -9.98 -1.18 -6.76
N GLY A 430 -10.53 -0.13 -7.38
CA GLY A 430 -11.30 -0.24 -8.62
C GLY A 430 -10.48 -0.84 -9.77
N CYS A 431 -9.23 -0.40 -9.93
CA CYS A 431 -8.30 -0.93 -10.93
C CYS A 431 -7.97 -2.41 -10.69
N LEU A 432 -7.69 -2.81 -9.44
CA LEU A 432 -7.43 -4.21 -9.08
C LEU A 432 -8.65 -5.12 -9.34
N LYS A 433 -9.87 -4.63 -9.07
CA LYS A 433 -11.10 -5.36 -9.41
C LYS A 433 -11.25 -5.56 -10.91
N LYS A 434 -10.97 -4.52 -11.71
CA LYS A 434 -10.96 -4.59 -13.17
C LYS A 434 -9.97 -5.64 -13.69
N PHE A 435 -8.76 -5.67 -13.13
CA PHE A 435 -7.75 -6.67 -13.48
C PHE A 435 -8.14 -8.10 -13.11
N SER A 436 -8.74 -8.30 -11.94
CA SER A 436 -9.26 -9.61 -11.54
C SER A 436 -10.35 -10.12 -12.49
N ALA A 437 -11.30 -9.25 -12.85
CA ALA A 437 -12.35 -9.57 -13.82
C ALA A 437 -11.77 -9.89 -15.20
N LEU A 438 -10.79 -9.09 -15.67
CA LEU A 438 -10.14 -9.30 -16.96
C LEU A 438 -9.38 -10.63 -17.00
N LEU A 439 -8.67 -10.99 -15.94
CA LEU A 439 -7.96 -12.26 -15.84
C LEU A 439 -8.94 -13.43 -15.92
N THR A 440 -10.08 -13.34 -15.23
CA THR A 440 -11.15 -14.35 -15.30
C THR A 440 -11.68 -14.52 -16.73
N GLN A 441 -11.90 -13.42 -17.45
CA GLN A 441 -12.35 -13.47 -18.86
C GLN A 441 -11.31 -14.13 -19.78
N LEU A 442 -10.02 -13.83 -19.56
CA LEU A 442 -8.90 -14.42 -20.30
C LEU A 442 -8.70 -15.92 -19.98
N ASP A 443 -9.06 -16.34 -18.77
CA ASP A 443 -9.05 -17.74 -18.34
C ASP A 443 -10.23 -18.52 -18.94
N MET A 444 -11.41 -17.88 -19.05
CA MET A 444 -12.64 -18.50 -19.58
C MET A 444 -12.59 -18.80 -21.09
N LYS A 445 -11.91 -17.97 -21.89
CA LYS A 445 -11.80 -18.17 -23.36
C LYS A 445 -10.87 -19.32 -23.78
N ASN A 446 -10.05 -19.85 -22.87
CA ASN A 446 -9.04 -20.89 -23.18
C ASN A 446 -9.39 -22.28 -22.61
N ARG A 447 -10.67 -22.60 -22.35
CA ARG A 447 -11.09 -23.92 -21.87
C ARG A 447 -12.11 -24.58 -22.80
N PRO A 448 -11.91 -25.85 -23.22
CA PRO A 448 -13.04 -26.75 -23.45
C PRO A 448 -13.82 -26.86 -22.13
N LEU A 449 -15.15 -26.85 -22.18
CA LEU A 449 -16.02 -26.90 -20.99
C LEU A 449 -15.49 -27.94 -19.98
N GLY A 450 -14.92 -27.43 -18.89
CA GLY A 450 -14.20 -28.22 -17.90
C GLY A 450 -13.83 -27.37 -16.68
N LYS A 451 -14.77 -27.36 -15.72
CA LYS A 451 -14.69 -26.97 -14.30
C LYS A 451 -13.86 -25.74 -13.94
N GLY A 452 -14.56 -24.60 -13.78
CA GLY A 452 -14.06 -23.26 -13.44
C GLY A 452 -13.08 -23.15 -12.27
N THR A 453 -12.48 -21.98 -12.13
CA THR A 453 -11.62 -21.62 -11.01
C THR A 453 -12.44 -21.21 -9.77
N PRO A 454 -11.96 -21.61 -8.58
CA PRO A 454 -12.12 -20.94 -7.30
C PRO A 454 -13.21 -19.89 -7.05
N SER A 455 -14.52 -20.12 -7.10
CA SER A 455 -15.46 -19.24 -6.37
C SER A 455 -14.94 -19.03 -4.92
N MET A 456 -15.20 -17.89 -4.25
CA MET A 456 -14.88 -17.76 -2.81
C MET A 456 -15.48 -18.92 -2.00
N ARG A 457 -16.58 -19.52 -2.49
CA ARG A 457 -17.18 -20.76 -2.00
C ARG A 457 -16.25 -21.98 -2.13
N GLU A 458 -15.51 -22.02 -3.21
CA GLU A 458 -14.71 -23.15 -3.71
C GLU A 458 -13.25 -23.01 -3.17
N ALA A 459 -12.80 -21.80 -2.80
CA ALA A 459 -11.65 -21.57 -1.90
C ALA A 459 -11.99 -21.95 -0.44
N VAL A 460 -13.22 -21.69 -0.01
CA VAL A 460 -13.72 -22.11 1.30
C VAL A 460 -13.89 -23.63 1.36
N GLU A 461 -14.28 -24.30 0.27
CA GLU A 461 -14.31 -25.76 0.12
C GLU A 461 -12.94 -26.42 0.35
N ASN A 462 -11.83 -25.70 0.12
CA ASN A 462 -10.47 -26.18 0.34
C ASN A 462 -9.90 -25.87 1.73
N ILE A 463 -10.64 -25.16 2.59
CA ILE A 463 -10.21 -24.93 3.98
C ILE A 463 -10.37 -26.25 4.76
N PRO A 464 -9.30 -26.76 5.41
CA PRO A 464 -9.40 -27.93 6.26
C PRO A 464 -10.43 -27.72 7.37
N ASP A 465 -11.32 -28.70 7.55
CA ASP A 465 -12.34 -28.76 8.60
C ASP A 465 -12.36 -30.13 9.29
N GLY A 466 -13.15 -30.27 10.37
CA GLY A 466 -13.14 -31.50 11.18
C GLY A 466 -11.82 -31.71 11.91
N ASN A 467 -11.25 -32.92 11.81
CA ASN A 467 -10.03 -33.30 12.52
C ASN A 467 -8.76 -32.61 11.99
N ASP A 468 -8.79 -32.09 10.76
CA ASP A 468 -7.67 -31.37 10.14
C ASP A 468 -7.83 -29.83 10.20
N ALA A 469 -8.83 -29.35 10.96
CA ALA A 469 -9.16 -27.92 11.03
C ALA A 469 -7.97 -27.07 11.51
N THR A 470 -7.74 -25.95 10.83
CA THR A 470 -6.75 -24.95 11.27
C THR A 470 -7.14 -24.36 12.64
N PRO A 471 -6.19 -23.81 13.44
CA PRO A 471 -6.52 -23.19 14.73
C PRO A 471 -7.62 -22.12 14.63
N PHE A 472 -7.64 -21.36 13.52
CA PHE A 472 -8.71 -20.42 13.20
C PHE A 472 -10.07 -21.11 13.04
N MET A 473 -10.12 -22.17 12.22
CA MET A 473 -11.36 -22.91 11.96
C MET A 473 -11.89 -23.61 13.20
N GLN A 474 -11.00 -24.12 14.06
CA GLN A 474 -11.38 -24.73 15.33
C GLN A 474 -12.14 -23.73 16.22
N VAL A 475 -11.59 -22.53 16.43
CA VAL A 475 -12.27 -21.48 17.24
C VAL A 475 -13.57 -21.04 16.57
N TYR A 476 -13.56 -20.83 15.25
CA TYR A 476 -14.74 -20.44 14.51
C TYR A 476 -15.87 -21.49 14.62
N GLN A 477 -15.55 -22.78 14.55
CA GLN A 477 -16.48 -23.88 14.74
C GLN A 477 -17.01 -23.97 16.18
N MET A 478 -16.15 -23.76 17.18
CA MET A 478 -16.57 -23.71 18.59
C MET A 478 -17.61 -22.61 18.86
N LEU A 479 -17.55 -21.51 18.11
CA LEU A 479 -18.52 -20.41 18.18
C LEU A 479 -19.80 -20.67 17.37
N GLY A 480 -20.01 -21.90 16.89
CA GLY A 480 -21.17 -22.32 16.09
C GLY A 480 -21.08 -21.89 14.62
N GLY A 481 -19.87 -21.65 14.13
CA GLY A 481 -19.59 -21.45 12.71
C GLY A 481 -19.37 -22.77 11.97
N SER A 482 -19.48 -22.72 10.66
CA SER A 482 -19.19 -23.82 9.76
C SER A 482 -18.59 -23.28 8.47
N LYS A 483 -17.98 -24.16 7.69
CA LYS A 483 -17.41 -23.83 6.39
C LYS A 483 -18.44 -23.15 5.47
N GLU A 484 -19.69 -23.60 5.50
CA GLU A 484 -20.81 -23.05 4.70
C GLU A 484 -21.22 -21.64 5.14
N THR A 485 -21.06 -21.32 6.43
CA THR A 485 -21.47 -20.03 7.01
C THR A 485 -20.34 -18.99 6.99
N LEU A 486 -19.08 -19.43 6.91
CA LEU A 486 -17.88 -18.59 7.00
C LEU A 486 -17.92 -17.38 6.07
N VAL A 487 -18.25 -17.57 4.79
CA VAL A 487 -18.29 -16.47 3.80
C VAL A 487 -19.29 -15.38 4.20
N LYS A 488 -20.49 -15.79 4.59
CA LYS A 488 -21.56 -14.85 4.98
C LYS A 488 -21.22 -14.13 6.27
N ASP A 489 -20.57 -14.83 7.20
CA ASP A 489 -20.22 -14.26 8.50
C ASP A 489 -19.01 -13.32 8.41
N MET A 490 -18.05 -13.60 7.52
CA MET A 490 -16.98 -12.66 7.16
C MET A 490 -17.51 -11.41 6.47
N ASP A 491 -18.44 -11.53 5.52
CA ASP A 491 -19.08 -10.37 4.88
C ASP A 491 -19.85 -9.53 5.90
N GLN A 492 -20.60 -10.17 6.80
CA GLN A 492 -21.33 -9.46 7.86
C GLN A 492 -20.38 -8.74 8.83
N ALA A 493 -19.32 -9.40 9.29
CA ALA A 493 -18.31 -8.79 10.14
C ALA A 493 -17.61 -7.60 9.45
N ALA A 494 -17.37 -7.70 8.15
CA ALA A 494 -16.83 -6.60 7.36
C ALA A 494 -17.79 -5.39 7.32
N ARG A 495 -19.10 -5.64 7.15
CA ARG A 495 -20.14 -4.59 7.19
C ARG A 495 -20.26 -3.96 8.58
N MET A 496 -20.20 -4.75 9.65
CA MET A 496 -20.19 -4.24 11.04
C MET A 496 -19.03 -3.26 11.24
N PHE A 497 -17.82 -3.64 10.81
CA PHE A 497 -16.65 -2.77 10.90
C PHE A 497 -16.79 -1.48 10.06
N ASN A 498 -17.29 -1.60 8.84
CA ASN A 498 -17.50 -0.45 7.97
C ASN A 498 -18.57 0.50 8.53
N LEU A 499 -19.62 -0.02 9.17
CA LEU A 499 -20.65 0.80 9.82
C LEU A 499 -20.07 1.58 10.99
N ARG A 500 -19.24 0.95 11.84
CA ARG A 500 -18.53 1.61 12.94
C ARG A 500 -17.68 2.78 12.43
N ILE A 501 -16.90 2.56 11.36
CA ILE A 501 -16.11 3.64 10.73
C ILE A 501 -17.01 4.74 10.18
N LYS A 502 -18.11 4.39 9.50
CA LYS A 502 -19.04 5.38 8.93
C LYS A 502 -19.69 6.24 10.01
N ILE A 503 -20.03 5.69 11.17
CA ILE A 503 -20.54 6.49 12.29
C ILE A 503 -19.48 7.52 12.74
N ASP A 504 -18.22 7.12 12.84
CA ASP A 504 -17.14 8.05 13.20
C ASP A 504 -16.91 9.14 12.15
N VAL A 505 -17.05 8.81 10.86
CA VAL A 505 -16.90 9.75 9.74
C VAL A 505 -18.10 10.69 9.61
N TRP A 506 -19.33 10.18 9.72
CA TRP A 506 -20.56 10.97 9.56
C TRP A 506 -20.85 11.87 10.76
N SER A 507 -20.34 11.53 11.93
CA SER A 507 -20.50 12.33 13.15
C SER A 507 -19.40 13.38 13.35
N ARG A 508 -18.58 13.66 12.34
CA ARG A 508 -17.55 14.70 12.40
C ARG A 508 -18.19 16.08 12.66
N GLY A 509 -17.66 16.81 13.64
CA GLY A 509 -18.19 18.10 14.08
C GLY A 509 -19.35 18.02 15.09
N ILE A 510 -19.76 16.81 15.49
CA ILE A 510 -20.71 16.58 16.59
C ILE A 510 -19.93 16.44 17.91
N ASP A 511 -20.55 16.83 19.02
CA ASP A 511 -20.03 16.67 20.38
C ASP A 511 -19.56 15.24 20.70
N GLU A 512 -18.40 15.10 21.33
CA GLU A 512 -17.76 13.80 21.56
C GLU A 512 -18.57 12.89 22.50
N GLN A 513 -19.33 13.44 23.45
CA GLN A 513 -20.19 12.61 24.31
C GLN A 513 -21.36 12.01 23.52
N VAL A 514 -21.88 12.72 22.53
CA VAL A 514 -22.89 12.18 21.60
C VAL A 514 -22.26 11.11 20.72
N ARG A 515 -21.04 11.35 20.22
CA ARG A 515 -20.31 10.38 19.40
C ARG A 515 -20.01 9.09 20.17
N GLN A 516 -19.57 9.21 21.42
CA GLN A 516 -19.32 8.06 22.28
C GLN A 516 -20.60 7.27 22.56
N ARG A 517 -21.70 7.94 22.91
CA ARG A 517 -23.01 7.28 23.06
C ARG A 517 -23.45 6.50 21.82
N ASN A 518 -23.21 7.03 20.63
CA ASN A 518 -23.52 6.34 19.38
C ASN A 518 -22.62 5.12 19.15
N ARG A 519 -21.35 5.19 19.54
CA ARG A 519 -20.44 4.02 19.51
C ARG A 519 -20.93 2.95 20.49
N ASP A 520 -21.27 3.35 21.72
CA ASP A 520 -21.73 2.43 22.76
C ASP A 520 -23.02 1.71 22.33
N ALA A 521 -24.01 2.46 21.81
CA ALA A 521 -25.25 1.88 21.27
C ALA A 521 -25.00 0.91 20.09
N LEU A 522 -24.05 1.23 19.21
CA LEU A 522 -23.67 0.35 18.11
C LEU A 522 -23.01 -0.94 18.63
N ILE A 523 -22.13 -0.83 19.62
CA ILE A 523 -21.46 -1.97 20.23
C ILE A 523 -22.47 -2.85 20.97
N GLU A 524 -23.40 -2.27 21.74
CA GLU A 524 -24.49 -3.02 22.37
C GLU A 524 -25.26 -3.85 21.35
N HIS A 525 -25.60 -3.26 20.20
CA HIS A 525 -26.25 -4.00 19.11
C HIS A 525 -25.36 -5.12 18.56
N PHE A 526 -24.07 -4.86 18.32
CA PHE A 526 -23.13 -5.89 17.85
C PHE A 526 -22.99 -7.05 18.83
N LEU A 527 -23.03 -6.79 20.13
CA LEU A 527 -22.91 -7.82 21.16
C LEU A 527 -24.12 -8.77 21.20
N THR A 528 -25.26 -8.39 20.62
CA THR A 528 -26.43 -9.29 20.42
C THR A 528 -26.29 -10.21 19.20
N MET A 529 -25.31 -9.97 18.32
CA MET A 529 -25.12 -10.74 17.10
C MET A 529 -24.53 -12.14 17.37
N PRO A 530 -24.65 -13.08 16.41
CA PRO A 530 -24.02 -14.40 16.52
C PRO A 530 -22.53 -14.30 16.87
N ARG A 531 -22.10 -15.06 17.87
CA ARG A 531 -20.76 -14.98 18.49
C ARG A 531 -19.62 -15.04 17.49
N ARG A 532 -19.72 -15.92 16.50
CA ARG A 532 -18.76 -16.07 15.41
C ARG A 532 -18.58 -14.80 14.57
N ARG A 533 -19.63 -13.99 14.38
CA ARG A 533 -19.56 -12.69 13.67
C ARG A 533 -18.90 -11.61 14.53
N VAL A 534 -19.24 -11.59 15.82
CA VAL A 534 -18.61 -10.68 16.79
C VAL A 534 -17.11 -10.96 16.85
N TRP A 535 -16.72 -12.23 16.99
CA TRP A 535 -15.32 -12.63 16.98
C TRP A 535 -14.57 -12.21 15.70
N LEU A 536 -15.15 -12.45 14.51
CA LEU A 536 -14.58 -11.97 13.24
C LEU A 536 -14.48 -10.44 13.16
N TYR A 537 -15.46 -9.72 13.70
CA TYR A 537 -15.43 -8.25 13.79
C TYR A 537 -14.28 -7.78 14.71
N LEU A 538 -14.10 -8.40 15.88
CA LEU A 538 -13.03 -8.08 16.83
C LEU A 538 -11.64 -8.33 16.22
N LYS A 539 -11.46 -9.43 15.50
CA LYS A 539 -10.24 -9.72 14.73
C LYS A 539 -9.87 -8.56 13.80
N ARG A 540 -10.85 -8.06 13.05
CA ARG A 540 -10.67 -6.95 12.11
C ARG A 540 -10.42 -5.62 12.82
N TRP A 541 -11.12 -5.37 13.92
CA TRP A 541 -10.94 -4.19 14.75
C TRP A 541 -9.54 -4.11 15.36
N LYS A 542 -9.06 -5.21 15.96
CA LYS A 542 -7.73 -5.32 16.55
C LYS A 542 -6.63 -5.11 15.51
N LEU A 543 -6.70 -5.82 14.39
CA LEU A 543 -5.72 -5.70 13.30
C LEU A 543 -5.58 -4.25 12.83
N THR A 544 -6.70 -3.57 12.60
CA THR A 544 -6.68 -2.19 12.13
C THR A 544 -6.19 -1.21 13.20
N SER A 545 -6.57 -1.44 14.46
CA SER A 545 -6.24 -0.54 15.58
C SER A 545 -4.77 -0.58 16.00
N LEU A 546 -4.07 -1.67 15.68
CA LEU A 546 -2.64 -1.85 15.98
C LEU A 546 -1.73 -1.50 14.79
N LEU A 547 -2.23 -1.53 13.55
CA LEU A 547 -1.45 -1.21 12.34
C LEU A 547 -1.41 0.30 12.02
N HIS A 548 -2.26 1.13 12.62
CA HIS A 548 -2.43 2.54 12.23
C HIS A 548 -1.33 3.48 12.76
N GLU A 549 -0.46 3.03 13.67
CA GLU A 549 0.53 3.91 14.31
C GLU A 549 1.94 3.27 14.37
N GLY A 550 2.80 3.67 13.42
CA GLY A 550 4.23 3.95 13.61
C GLY A 550 5.20 2.91 14.15
N THR A 551 4.77 1.73 14.62
CA THR A 551 5.69 0.68 15.08
C THR A 551 6.23 -0.09 13.88
N ALA A 552 7.29 0.47 13.32
CA ALA A 552 8.22 -0.23 12.44
C ALA A 552 8.93 -1.37 13.22
N GLN A 553 8.23 -2.46 13.45
CA GLN A 553 8.84 -3.79 13.54
C GLN A 553 8.36 -4.59 12.32
N ARG A 554 8.90 -4.19 11.16
CA ARG A 554 8.98 -5.05 9.97
C ARG A 554 9.99 -6.15 10.26
N GLY A 555 9.53 -7.23 10.89
CA GLY A 555 10.37 -8.41 11.13
C GLY A 555 9.64 -9.40 12.03
N HIS A 556 9.13 -10.48 11.44
CA HIS A 556 8.36 -11.56 12.06
C HIS A 556 6.86 -11.34 12.26
N MET A 557 6.09 -11.32 11.17
CA MET A 557 4.74 -11.90 11.18
C MET A 557 4.49 -12.63 9.87
N ASN A 558 5.00 -13.87 9.77
CA ASN A 558 4.61 -14.82 8.73
C ASN A 558 3.25 -15.44 9.10
N ASN A 559 2.29 -15.38 8.17
CA ASN A 559 1.17 -16.32 7.97
C ASN A 559 0.44 -16.91 9.21
N SER A 560 -0.18 -16.09 10.06
CA SER A 560 -1.30 -16.54 10.90
C SER A 560 -2.27 -15.39 11.20
N PRO A 561 -3.61 -15.59 11.18
CA PRO A 561 -4.54 -14.62 11.73
C PRO A 561 -4.21 -14.42 13.22
N VAL A 562 -3.50 -13.33 13.52
CA VAL A 562 -2.92 -12.99 14.83
C VAL A 562 -3.79 -13.49 15.98
N GLU A 563 -3.32 -14.55 16.63
CA GLU A 563 -3.94 -15.07 17.85
C GLU A 563 -4.05 -13.92 18.87
N GLY A 564 -5.13 -13.88 19.63
CA GLY A 564 -5.41 -12.80 20.55
C GLY A 564 -6.15 -13.25 21.79
N PRO A 565 -6.26 -12.34 22.76
CA PRO A 565 -6.98 -12.61 24.00
C PRO A 565 -8.46 -12.93 23.74
N GLU A 566 -9.06 -12.40 22.67
CA GLU A 566 -10.40 -12.78 22.24
C GLU A 566 -10.52 -14.27 21.84
N ASP A 567 -9.45 -14.91 21.35
CA ASP A 567 -9.46 -16.35 21.02
C ASP A 567 -9.41 -17.21 22.27
N VAL A 568 -8.68 -16.78 23.28
CA VAL A 568 -8.60 -17.48 24.56
C VAL A 568 -9.98 -17.52 25.22
N ILE A 569 -10.67 -16.37 25.23
CA ILE A 569 -12.05 -16.28 25.70
C ILE A 569 -12.99 -17.12 24.80
N ALA A 570 -12.82 -17.10 23.48
CA ALA A 570 -13.61 -17.91 22.56
C ALA A 570 -13.41 -19.43 22.79
N ARG A 571 -12.19 -19.88 23.08
CA ARG A 571 -11.89 -21.29 23.40
C ARG A 571 -12.52 -21.73 24.72
N ALA A 572 -12.75 -20.79 25.65
CA ALA A 572 -13.45 -21.02 26.91
C ALA A 572 -14.98 -20.97 26.79
N CYS A 573 -15.56 -20.95 25.59
CA CYS A 573 -17.01 -20.80 25.38
C CYS A 573 -17.89 -21.86 26.05
N LYS A 574 -17.33 -23.00 26.46
CA LYS A 574 -18.04 -24.08 27.17
C LYS A 574 -18.24 -23.80 28.66
N VAL A 575 -17.36 -23.00 29.28
CA VAL A 575 -17.40 -22.67 30.71
C VAL A 575 -17.91 -21.24 30.96
N ILE A 576 -17.98 -20.43 29.91
CA ILE A 576 -18.49 -19.06 29.95
C ILE A 576 -19.97 -19.05 29.57
N LYS A 577 -20.78 -18.30 30.32
CA LYS A 577 -22.20 -18.16 30.04
C LYS A 577 -22.46 -17.62 28.62
N PRO A 578 -23.39 -18.24 27.86
CA PRO A 578 -23.79 -17.84 26.52
C PRO A 578 -23.97 -16.35 26.23
N ASP A 579 -24.59 -15.63 27.15
CA ASP A 579 -24.95 -14.21 27.10
C ASP A 579 -23.76 -13.28 27.41
N ARG A 580 -22.76 -13.77 28.15
CA ARG A 580 -21.57 -13.01 28.54
C ARG A 580 -20.39 -13.18 27.61
N LEU A 581 -20.36 -14.25 26.80
CA LEU A 581 -19.22 -14.57 25.96
C LEU A 581 -18.84 -13.45 24.97
N ASN A 582 -19.82 -12.82 24.31
CA ASN A 582 -19.54 -11.70 23.39
C ASN A 582 -18.95 -10.48 24.11
N GLN A 583 -19.46 -10.16 25.29
CA GLN A 583 -18.97 -9.06 26.13
C GLN A 583 -17.51 -9.30 26.54
N LEU A 584 -17.21 -10.50 27.04
CA LEU A 584 -15.86 -10.86 27.47
C LEU A 584 -14.86 -10.86 26.30
N MET A 585 -15.25 -11.35 25.11
CA MET A 585 -14.41 -11.26 23.92
C MET A 585 -14.13 -9.80 23.53
N TYR A 586 -15.16 -8.95 23.57
CA TYR A 586 -15.04 -7.53 23.23
C TYR A 586 -14.12 -6.80 24.21
N TRP A 587 -14.29 -7.01 25.52
CA TRP A 587 -13.42 -6.42 26.54
C TRP A 587 -11.99 -6.91 26.42
N ALA A 588 -11.78 -8.21 26.24
CA ALA A 588 -10.44 -8.77 26.05
C ALA A 588 -9.70 -8.12 24.86
N ALA A 589 -10.38 -7.97 23.71
CA ALA A 589 -9.82 -7.33 22.54
C ALA A 589 -9.60 -5.82 22.74
N GLY A 590 -10.59 -5.11 23.28
CA GLY A 590 -10.53 -3.66 23.52
C GLY A 590 -9.44 -3.27 24.50
N ASN A 591 -9.37 -3.97 25.64
CA ASN A 591 -8.39 -3.72 26.69
C ASN A 591 -6.97 -4.08 26.24
N HIS A 592 -6.81 -5.11 25.42
CA HIS A 592 -5.53 -5.40 24.78
C HIS A 592 -5.09 -4.27 23.83
N ILE A 593 -5.99 -3.74 23.01
CA ILE A 593 -5.70 -2.58 22.16
C ILE A 593 -5.30 -1.38 23.02
N ALA A 594 -6.02 -1.09 24.11
CA ALA A 594 -5.71 0.02 25.02
C ALA A 594 -4.33 -0.15 25.70
N LYS A 595 -4.00 -1.36 26.18
CA LYS A 595 -2.70 -1.70 26.79
C LYS A 595 -1.54 -1.56 25.79
N THR A 596 -1.77 -1.89 24.52
CA THR A 596 -0.72 -1.94 23.48
C THR A 596 -0.47 -0.57 22.81
N ARG A 597 -1.43 0.37 22.88
CA ARG A 597 -1.31 1.69 22.23
C ARG A 597 -0.37 2.62 22.99
N PRO A 598 0.58 3.33 22.32
CA PRO A 598 1.41 4.36 22.95
C PRO A 598 0.58 5.44 23.64
N PRO A 599 0.97 5.93 24.83
CA PRO A 599 2.22 5.68 25.54
C PRO A 599 2.33 4.31 26.25
N GLY A 600 1.34 3.43 26.08
CA GLY A 600 1.16 2.20 26.83
C GLY A 600 0.36 2.52 28.09
N PHE A 601 -0.80 1.91 28.24
CA PHE A 601 -1.47 1.89 29.54
C PHE A 601 -0.96 0.68 30.30
N ASP A 602 -0.24 0.92 31.39
CA ASP A 602 0.06 -0.11 32.37
C ASP A 602 -0.94 0.02 33.54
N PRO A 603 -1.99 -0.83 33.60
CA PRO A 603 -2.91 -0.84 34.74
C PRO A 603 -2.19 -1.16 36.07
N TRP A 604 -0.93 -1.58 36.00
CA TRP A 604 -0.17 -2.15 37.09
C TRP A 604 0.97 -1.26 37.59
N ALA A 605 1.17 -0.07 37.01
CA ALA A 605 2.21 0.83 37.51
C ALA A 605 1.80 1.46 38.87
N PRO A 606 2.77 1.79 39.75
CA PRO A 606 2.49 2.26 41.10
C PRO A 606 1.66 3.55 41.10
N ILE A 607 0.54 3.55 41.82
CA ILE A 607 -0.24 4.77 42.05
C ILE A 607 0.51 5.64 43.07
N THR A 608 1.09 6.72 42.59
CA THR A 608 1.75 7.77 43.38
C THR A 608 0.73 8.79 43.91
N ALA A 609 1.09 9.58 44.93
CA ALA A 609 0.21 10.63 45.47
C ALA A 609 0.25 11.95 44.67
N ASP A 610 0.83 11.94 43.47
CA ASP A 610 0.97 13.09 42.59
C ASP A 610 -0.07 13.06 41.44
N SER A 611 -0.03 14.06 40.56
CA SER A 611 -0.96 14.16 39.42
C SER A 611 -0.88 12.98 38.45
N ARG A 612 0.29 12.33 38.36
CA ARG A 612 0.50 11.14 37.54
C ARG A 612 -0.19 9.93 38.16
N GLY A 613 -0.09 9.74 39.46
CA GLY A 613 -0.81 8.69 40.16
C GLY A 613 -2.32 8.91 40.20
N ALA A 614 -2.80 10.16 40.27
CA ALA A 614 -4.22 10.47 40.12
C ALA A 614 -4.75 10.15 38.70
N GLN A 615 -3.98 10.46 37.66
CA GLN A 615 -4.29 10.09 36.28
C GLN A 615 -4.30 8.58 36.09
N GLN A 616 -3.31 7.87 36.66
CA GLN A 616 -3.23 6.42 36.62
C GLN A 616 -4.38 5.74 37.36
N PHE A 617 -4.80 6.29 38.50
CA PHE A 617 -5.97 5.83 39.23
C PHE A 617 -7.27 6.06 38.45
N ALA A 618 -7.43 7.20 37.78
CA ALA A 618 -8.57 7.47 36.91
C ALA A 618 -8.66 6.47 35.74
N MET A 619 -7.54 6.19 35.08
CA MET A 619 -7.46 5.19 34.01
C MET A 619 -7.70 3.77 34.52
N LEU A 620 -7.18 3.41 35.70
CA LEU A 620 -7.48 2.13 36.34
C LEU A 620 -8.96 2.02 36.71
N ASN A 621 -9.59 3.12 37.13
CA ASN A 621 -11.00 3.13 37.48
C ASN A 621 -11.88 2.90 36.24
N GLU A 622 -11.53 3.54 35.13
CA GLU A 622 -12.15 3.29 33.82
C GLU A 622 -11.88 1.87 33.29
N PHE A 623 -10.71 1.30 33.55
CA PHE A 623 -10.31 -0.02 33.05
C PHE A 623 -10.82 -1.20 33.89
N ALA A 624 -10.85 -1.07 35.21
CA ALA A 624 -11.15 -2.15 36.14
C ALA A 624 -12.57 -2.08 36.73
N PHE A 625 -13.12 -0.89 36.98
CA PHE A 625 -14.33 -0.71 37.79
C PHE A 625 -15.57 -0.27 36.99
N SER A 626 -15.43 0.11 35.71
CA SER A 626 -16.53 0.56 34.85
C SER A 626 -17.42 -0.55 34.28
N SER A 627 -16.99 -1.82 34.33
CA SER A 627 -17.46 -2.85 33.38
C SER A 627 -18.20 -4.05 34.00
N ILE A 628 -18.25 -4.20 35.33
CA ILE A 628 -18.96 -5.33 35.97
C ILE A 628 -19.75 -4.83 37.19
N PRO A 629 -21.04 -4.50 37.03
CA PRO A 629 -21.88 -4.12 38.16
C PRO A 629 -22.40 -5.38 38.85
N GLN A 630 -21.61 -5.98 39.76
CA GLN A 630 -22.06 -7.14 40.56
C GLN A 630 -21.27 -7.37 41.87
N ILE A 631 -20.73 -6.30 42.47
CA ILE A 631 -20.02 -6.33 43.77
C ILE A 631 -20.94 -6.85 44.89
N GLU A 632 -22.22 -6.47 44.86
CA GLU A 632 -23.15 -6.74 45.96
C GLU A 632 -23.52 -8.23 46.10
N HIS A 633 -23.52 -9.00 45.01
CA HIS A 633 -23.91 -10.40 45.05
C HIS A 633 -22.79 -11.32 45.57
N PHE A 634 -21.54 -11.09 45.16
CA PHE A 634 -20.39 -11.88 45.65
C PHE A 634 -20.04 -11.55 47.09
N ALA A 635 -20.17 -10.28 47.51
CA ALA A 635 -20.05 -9.86 48.91
C ALA A 635 -21.14 -10.48 49.82
N SER A 636 -22.30 -10.83 49.27
CA SER A 636 -23.36 -11.53 50.02
C SER A 636 -23.09 -13.04 50.20
N ILE A 637 -22.34 -13.65 49.28
CA ILE A 637 -22.04 -15.10 49.27
C ILE A 637 -20.73 -15.40 49.99
N GLY A 638 -19.75 -14.49 49.90
CA GLY A 638 -18.43 -14.61 50.51
C GLY A 638 -18.32 -13.99 51.89
N SER A 639 -19.00 -14.59 52.89
CA SER A 639 -18.73 -14.47 54.33
C SER A 639 -18.60 -13.06 54.94
N SER A 640 -19.50 -12.74 55.89
CA SER A 640 -19.46 -11.56 56.77
C SER A 640 -18.10 -11.30 57.43
N GLY A 641 -17.22 -12.30 57.52
CA GLY A 641 -15.83 -12.17 58.00
C GLY A 641 -14.85 -11.48 57.04
N ALA A 642 -15.05 -11.56 55.71
CA ALA A 642 -14.20 -10.86 54.75
C ALA A 642 -14.46 -9.35 54.77
N LEU A 643 -15.73 -8.94 54.90
CA LEU A 643 -16.12 -7.54 55.04
C LEU A 643 -15.59 -6.90 56.33
N ALA A 644 -15.59 -7.64 57.45
CA ALA A 644 -15.05 -7.15 58.72
C ALA A 644 -13.52 -6.93 58.67
N LEU A 645 -12.79 -7.86 58.05
CA LEU A 645 -11.34 -7.74 57.80
C LEU A 645 -11.01 -6.56 56.87
N ILE A 646 -11.83 -6.33 55.85
CA ILE A 646 -11.70 -5.23 54.89
C ILE A 646 -11.93 -3.87 55.57
N ASP A 647 -12.97 -3.75 56.39
CA ASP A 647 -13.28 -2.51 57.13
C ASP A 647 -12.19 -2.20 58.18
N GLU A 648 -11.68 -3.22 58.89
CA GLU A 648 -10.54 -3.09 59.82
C GLU A 648 -9.27 -2.63 59.08
N TYR A 649 -8.96 -3.21 57.93
CA TYR A 649 -7.78 -2.86 57.13
C TYR A 649 -7.85 -1.45 56.52
N MET A 650 -9.02 -1.06 56.00
CA MET A 650 -9.26 0.30 55.47
C MET A 650 -9.12 1.37 56.56
N SER A 651 -9.56 1.06 57.79
CA SER A 651 -9.42 1.97 58.94
C SER A 651 -7.96 2.15 59.39
N LEU A 652 -7.13 1.12 59.24
CA LEU A 652 -5.71 1.14 59.62
C LEU A 652 -4.80 1.74 58.55
N ALA A 653 -5.13 1.59 57.26
CA ALA A 653 -4.24 1.93 56.16
C ALA A 653 -4.30 3.42 55.71
N GLN A 654 -5.30 4.20 56.17
CA GLN A 654 -5.52 5.62 55.80
C GLN A 654 -5.22 5.94 54.32
N LEU A 655 -5.66 5.08 53.39
CA LEU A 655 -5.35 5.23 51.96
C LEU A 655 -6.18 6.35 51.35
N PRO A 656 -5.63 7.55 51.06
CA PRO A 656 -6.43 8.74 50.74
C PRO A 656 -7.11 8.68 49.36
N LEU A 657 -6.68 7.74 48.51
CA LEU A 657 -7.10 7.63 47.11
C LEU A 657 -8.18 6.56 46.86
N TRP A 658 -8.49 5.69 47.84
CA TRP A 658 -9.39 4.56 47.66
C TRP A 658 -10.66 4.71 48.48
N THR A 659 -11.82 4.58 47.83
CA THR A 659 -13.10 4.42 48.52
C THR A 659 -13.33 2.94 48.87
N ARG A 660 -14.34 2.67 49.72
CA ARG A 660 -14.66 1.30 50.17
C ARG A 660 -14.95 0.34 49.02
N ASP A 661 -15.68 0.79 48.00
CA ASP A 661 -16.18 -0.08 46.93
C ASP A 661 -15.06 -0.58 45.98
N PRO A 662 -14.15 0.27 45.46
CA PRO A 662 -13.01 -0.19 44.67
C PRO A 662 -12.06 -1.12 45.42
N PHE A 663 -11.87 -0.89 46.73
CA PHE A 663 -11.03 -1.76 47.57
C PHE A 663 -11.69 -3.12 47.81
N LEU A 664 -13.00 -3.15 48.08
CA LEU A 664 -13.78 -4.38 48.19
C LEU A 664 -13.79 -5.19 46.89
N GLU A 665 -13.97 -4.52 45.75
CA GLU A 665 -13.96 -5.16 44.43
C GLU A 665 -12.59 -5.75 44.09
N MET A 666 -11.49 -5.03 44.37
CA MET A 666 -10.14 -5.57 44.16
C MET A 666 -9.81 -6.75 45.09
N SER A 667 -10.27 -6.70 46.34
CA SER A 667 -10.14 -7.81 47.28
C SER A 667 -10.91 -9.05 46.80
N THR A 668 -12.12 -8.84 46.27
CA THR A 668 -12.95 -9.90 45.67
C THR A 668 -12.26 -10.52 44.47
N ARG A 669 -11.70 -9.71 43.57
CA ARG A 669 -10.89 -10.15 42.42
C ARG A 669 -9.74 -11.06 42.81
N MET A 670 -9.02 -10.73 43.88
CA MET A 670 -7.90 -11.51 44.38
C MET A 670 -8.32 -12.87 44.94
N ILE A 671 -9.44 -12.92 45.66
CA ILE A 671 -10.02 -14.18 46.16
C ILE A 671 -10.50 -15.05 44.99
N VAL A 672 -11.15 -14.44 43.99
CA VAL A 672 -11.59 -15.16 42.78
C VAL A 672 -10.37 -15.73 42.05
N LYS A 673 -9.28 -14.95 41.90
CA LYS A 673 -8.03 -15.41 41.27
C LYS A 673 -7.40 -16.61 41.98
N SER A 674 -7.35 -16.61 43.31
CA SER A 674 -6.75 -17.72 44.07
C SER A 674 -7.54 -19.02 43.96
N HIS A 675 -8.85 -18.94 43.69
CA HIS A 675 -9.72 -20.10 43.51
C HIS A 675 -10.01 -20.47 42.06
N PHE A 676 -9.68 -19.60 41.10
CA PHE A 676 -10.04 -19.75 39.68
C PHE A 676 -9.64 -21.10 39.08
N ARG A 677 -8.38 -21.51 39.28
CA ARG A 677 -7.88 -22.80 38.76
C ARG A 677 -8.62 -24.00 39.34
N ARG A 678 -8.93 -23.96 40.65
CA ARG A 678 -9.66 -25.04 41.33
C ARG A 678 -11.12 -25.11 40.89
N LEU A 679 -11.73 -23.98 40.57
CA LEU A 679 -13.14 -23.93 40.16
C LEU A 679 -13.36 -24.46 38.74
N LEU A 680 -12.38 -24.28 37.86
CA LEU A 680 -12.47 -24.71 36.45
C LEU A 680 -11.66 -25.98 36.14
N SER A 681 -10.98 -26.55 37.14
CA SER A 681 -10.25 -27.81 36.98
C SER A 681 -11.23 -28.95 36.65
N GLY A 682 -11.03 -29.60 35.51
CA GLY A 682 -11.88 -30.68 35.02
C GLY A 682 -12.81 -30.27 33.86
N ASP A 683 -13.11 -28.97 33.71
CA ASP A 683 -13.90 -28.44 32.61
C ASP A 683 -13.03 -27.85 31.47
N LEU A 684 -11.76 -27.54 31.75
CA LEU A 684 -10.75 -27.09 30.80
C LEU A 684 -9.42 -27.84 30.99
N GLU A 685 -8.68 -28.03 29.89
CA GLU A 685 -7.31 -28.55 29.92
C GLU A 685 -6.35 -27.55 30.56
N GLY A 686 -5.27 -28.05 31.19
CA GLY A 686 -4.35 -27.21 31.98
C GLY A 686 -3.80 -26.00 31.24
N GLN A 687 -3.36 -26.17 29.99
CA GLN A 687 -2.83 -25.05 29.18
C GLN A 687 -3.92 -24.03 28.81
N ALA A 688 -5.13 -24.49 28.49
CA ALA A 688 -6.25 -23.60 28.18
C ALA A 688 -6.74 -22.84 29.41
N LEU A 689 -6.71 -23.50 30.58
CA LEU A 689 -7.04 -22.90 31.87
C LEU A 689 -6.03 -21.83 32.28
N ASP A 690 -4.74 -22.07 32.06
CA ASP A 690 -3.68 -21.10 32.35
C ASP A 690 -3.77 -19.88 31.43
N ALA A 691 -3.92 -20.10 30.12
CA ALA A 691 -4.13 -19.01 29.16
C ALA A 691 -5.40 -18.20 29.50
N LEU A 692 -6.49 -18.87 29.87
CA LEU A 692 -7.72 -18.21 30.29
C LEU A 692 -7.51 -17.39 31.56
N ALA A 693 -6.82 -17.93 32.56
CA ALA A 693 -6.54 -17.21 33.80
C ALA A 693 -5.70 -15.95 33.52
N GLU A 694 -4.69 -16.04 32.67
CA GLU A 694 -3.87 -14.91 32.25
C GLU A 694 -4.72 -13.83 31.57
N VAL A 695 -5.42 -14.16 30.48
CA VAL A 695 -6.24 -13.20 29.75
C VAL A 695 -7.35 -12.62 30.62
N PHE A 696 -7.99 -13.47 31.44
CA PHE A 696 -9.07 -13.03 32.31
C PHE A 696 -8.55 -12.05 33.36
N PHE A 697 -7.52 -12.39 34.13
CA PHE A 697 -7.03 -11.51 35.20
C PHE A 697 -6.07 -10.42 34.76
N GLU A 698 -5.66 -10.36 33.49
CA GLU A 698 -4.91 -9.25 32.94
C GLU A 698 -5.77 -8.24 32.16
N LEU A 699 -6.77 -8.72 31.42
CA LEU A 699 -7.46 -7.90 30.43
C LEU A 699 -8.96 -7.77 30.67
N VAL A 700 -9.61 -8.71 31.36
CA VAL A 700 -11.08 -8.73 31.48
C VAL A 700 -11.55 -8.43 32.91
N TYR A 701 -10.89 -9.04 33.88
CA TYR A 701 -11.11 -8.94 35.31
C TYR A 701 -9.78 -8.69 36.04
N PRO A 702 -9.11 -7.56 35.76
CA PRO A 702 -7.78 -7.25 36.26
C PRO A 702 -7.62 -7.47 37.77
N ALA A 703 -6.65 -8.29 38.20
CA ALA A 703 -6.41 -8.66 39.61
C ALA A 703 -4.90 -8.75 39.92
N GLN A 704 -4.34 -7.69 40.53
CA GLN A 704 -2.93 -7.63 40.95
C GLN A 704 -2.79 -7.75 42.47
N TYR A 705 -1.69 -8.37 42.90
CA TYR A 705 -1.22 -8.31 44.28
C TYR A 705 -0.95 -6.84 44.67
N PHE A 706 -1.68 -6.34 45.66
CA PHE A 706 -1.29 -5.13 46.37
C PHE A 706 0.08 -5.34 47.01
N ASN A 707 1.13 -4.69 46.49
CA ASN A 707 2.38 -4.57 47.23
C ASN A 707 2.23 -3.47 48.28
N LEU A 708 1.37 -3.73 49.28
CA LEU A 708 1.06 -2.84 50.40
C LEU A 708 2.32 -2.33 51.12
N ASN A 709 3.39 -3.12 51.11
CA ASN A 709 4.67 -2.75 51.71
C ASN A 709 5.31 -1.49 51.08
N ALA A 710 5.09 -1.24 49.78
CA ALA A 710 5.66 -0.08 49.09
C ALA A 710 4.92 1.23 49.37
N GLN A 711 3.63 1.18 49.72
CA GLN A 711 2.86 2.36 50.15
C GLN A 711 2.97 2.60 51.67
N LEU A 712 3.03 1.53 52.47
CA LEU A 712 3.24 1.63 53.92
C LEU A 712 4.64 2.13 54.29
N SER A 713 5.68 1.91 53.47
CA SER A 713 7.02 2.47 53.69
C SER A 713 7.07 4.01 53.63
N ASN A 714 6.08 4.65 52.99
CA ASN A 714 5.95 6.12 52.98
C ASN A 714 5.15 6.67 54.17
N VAL A 715 4.36 5.84 54.84
CA VAL A 715 3.54 6.25 56.02
C VAL A 715 4.25 5.90 57.34
N ASN A 716 5.02 4.81 57.39
CA ASN A 716 5.72 4.36 58.61
C ASN A 716 7.11 4.98 58.80
N LYS A 717 7.15 6.31 58.96
CA LYS A 717 8.24 6.96 59.73
C LYS A 717 7.87 7.24 61.18
N LYS A 718 6.71 6.79 61.68
CA LYS A 718 6.25 7.17 63.04
C LYS A 718 5.52 6.14 63.92
N ALA A 719 5.46 4.85 63.59
CA ALA A 719 4.95 3.86 64.55
C ALA A 719 5.62 2.49 64.38
N ASP A 720 6.27 2.01 65.43
CA ASP A 720 6.68 0.61 65.59
C ASP A 720 5.43 -0.24 65.86
N LEU A 721 5.00 -1.01 64.87
CA LEU A 721 4.03 -2.11 65.04
C LEU A 721 4.55 -3.36 64.29
N PRO A 722 4.44 -4.56 64.89
CA PRO A 722 4.94 -5.79 64.28
C PRO A 722 3.91 -6.33 63.30
N PHE A 723 4.19 -6.25 61.98
CA PHE A 723 3.37 -6.91 60.96
C PHE A 723 4.00 -8.24 60.53
N THR A 724 3.39 -9.35 60.95
CA THR A 724 3.60 -10.66 60.35
C THR A 724 2.50 -10.89 59.32
N ILE A 725 2.92 -11.22 58.10
CA ILE A 725 2.07 -11.58 56.95
C ILE A 725 1.07 -12.67 57.38
N LEU A 726 -0.18 -12.58 56.92
CA LEU A 726 -1.16 -13.66 57.03
C LEU A 726 -0.52 -14.96 56.51
N SER A 727 -0.08 -15.83 57.41
CA SER A 727 0.48 -17.12 57.04
C SER A 727 -0.61 -18.00 56.42
N ASP A 728 -0.22 -18.95 55.58
CA ASP A 728 -1.13 -19.90 54.90
C ASP A 728 -2.11 -20.61 55.86
N GLN A 729 -1.80 -20.66 57.17
CA GLN A 729 -2.70 -21.19 58.21
C GLN A 729 -3.93 -20.32 58.50
N GLN A 730 -3.87 -18.99 58.35
CA GLN A 730 -5.01 -18.09 58.58
C GLN A 730 -5.98 -18.07 57.39
N VAL A 731 -5.45 -18.17 56.16
CA VAL A 731 -6.25 -18.38 54.93
C VAL A 731 -6.97 -19.74 54.97
N SER A 732 -6.31 -20.78 55.52
CA SER A 732 -6.92 -22.10 55.70
C SER A 732 -8.04 -22.14 56.75
N LYS A 733 -8.02 -21.26 57.77
CA LYS A 733 -9.10 -21.15 58.78
C LYS A 733 -10.39 -20.53 58.22
N VAL A 734 -10.28 -19.56 57.32
CA VAL A 734 -11.44 -19.00 56.59
C VAL A 734 -12.03 -20.05 55.63
N SER A 735 -11.18 -20.88 55.01
CA SER A 735 -11.61 -21.99 54.14
C SER A 735 -12.28 -23.15 54.90
N ALA A 736 -11.94 -23.39 56.16
CA ALA A 736 -12.49 -24.50 56.94
C ALA A 736 -13.92 -24.24 57.48
N HIS A 737 -14.33 -22.99 57.65
CA HIS A 737 -15.73 -22.65 57.98
C HIS A 737 -16.67 -22.69 56.77
N ALA A 738 -16.13 -22.66 55.54
CA ALA A 738 -16.91 -22.77 54.32
C ALA A 738 -17.11 -24.22 53.84
N SER A 739 -16.31 -25.18 54.31
CA SER A 739 -16.32 -26.57 53.83
C SER A 739 -17.34 -27.48 54.51
N ASP A 740 -17.98 -27.05 55.60
CA ASP A 740 -18.86 -27.91 56.41
C ASP A 740 -20.36 -27.74 56.14
N ASN A 741 -20.74 -27.10 55.03
CA ASN A 741 -22.14 -26.95 54.66
C ASN A 741 -22.43 -27.59 53.29
N ASP A 742 -23.30 -28.60 53.31
CA ASP A 742 -23.88 -29.32 52.16
C ASP A 742 -24.52 -28.38 51.09
N ARG A 743 -24.65 -27.08 51.41
CA ARG A 743 -24.96 -25.99 50.48
C ARG A 743 -23.95 -25.81 49.35
N GLY A 744 -22.68 -26.22 49.51
CA GLY A 744 -21.66 -26.08 48.46
C GLY A 744 -21.99 -26.84 47.17
N ARG A 745 -22.58 -28.03 47.26
CA ARG A 745 -23.05 -28.80 46.09
C ARG A 745 -24.35 -28.25 45.49
N GLN A 746 -25.17 -27.61 46.30
CA GLN A 746 -26.42 -26.98 45.86
C GLN A 746 -26.15 -25.63 45.17
N ASN A 747 -25.14 -24.88 45.62
CA ASN A 747 -24.69 -23.62 45.01
C ASN A 747 -23.95 -23.83 43.68
N ALA A 748 -23.23 -24.95 43.50
CA ALA A 748 -22.67 -25.32 42.20
C ALA A 748 -23.73 -25.66 41.15
N ARG A 749 -24.96 -26.04 41.56
CA ARG A 749 -26.11 -26.21 40.66
C ARG A 749 -26.80 -24.88 40.31
N LEU A 750 -26.79 -23.90 41.21
CA LEU A 750 -27.30 -22.55 40.96
C LEU A 750 -26.38 -21.74 40.03
N LEU A 751 -25.06 -21.88 40.16
CA LEU A 751 -24.06 -21.31 39.24
C LEU A 751 -24.13 -21.85 37.80
N LYS A 752 -24.82 -22.98 37.58
CA LYS A 752 -25.12 -23.55 36.26
C LYS A 752 -26.47 -23.11 35.70
N ALA A 753 -27.31 -22.44 36.49
CA ALA A 753 -28.69 -22.09 36.14
C ALA A 753 -28.92 -20.59 35.93
N GLU A 754 -28.12 -19.72 36.57
CA GLU A 754 -27.96 -18.31 36.16
C GLU A 754 -26.82 -18.20 35.17
#